data_AF-A0A653D8R7-F1
#
_entry.id   AF-A0A653D8R7-F1
#
_cell.length_a   1.000
_cell.length_b   1.000
_cell.length_c   1.000
_cell.angle_alpha   90.00
_cell.angle_beta   90.00
_cell.angle_gamma   90.00
#
_symmetry.space_group_name_H-M   'P 1'
#
loop_
_entity.id
_entity.type
_entity.pdbx_description
1 polymer ?
#
loop_
_entity_poly.entity_id
_entity_poly.type
_entity_poly.pdbx_seq_one_letter_code
_entity_poly.pdbx_strand_id
1 'polypeptide(L)'
;MLTFFNNTADDLGHTIINLQDGKYSHLRGTHLKTSTSLFYVNAVLLPILTSLFDHLAYCEYGSDLLLDEIQVASYKILQALYTLGTDPSLHRDRKYLKTEMEKYRPALGSCMGAFSSTFPVAFLEPHLNKNNPFSLLNRIADHSLEAQDIMAKMESAMPTLETILSEVDQFVESEKTYNDAPHIIDVIMPMLCSYLPFWWSQGPDNVSPTGGTHVSMVTAEHMNQLLKNVLKLIKKNIGNENSPWMTRIAAYTQQIIINSSEELLKDPFLPLAERVKKRTEVMFHKEESMRGFIKSASDDTSQIETQIQEDWHLLVRDIYSFYPLLIKYVDLQRNHWLRHNIPEAEDLYNCVAEIFNIWSKSQYFLREEQNFISANEIDNMVLIMPTATRRPVVPDGTQTSGGKKKHRDKKRDKEKEIQASLMVACLKRLLPVGLNLFAGREQELVQHCKDRFLKKIPEYDIVEFAKTQLTLPDKIDPADEMSWQHYLYSQLGSKKSVSVNVVDNNGKNLLEETVERIVAMSKVLYGLHMIDHPQQQQKGVYRSVVSTQRKRAVLSCFRQASLHSLPRHRAINIFIRTYRDFWLQDENVGQEVMIEDLTQSFEDSEAKKDAEEEEGKPDPLTQLVTTFCRGAMTERSGALQEDPLYMSYAEIIAKSCGEEEEEGEEEEGGGGGDGGEEGASSIHEQEMEKQKLLFNQARLANRGVAEMVLLHISACKGVPSEMVMKTLQLGISILRGGNNDIQMGMLNHLKEKKDVGFFTSIAGLMNSCGVLDLDAFERNTKAEGLGVGSEGAAGEKNMHDADFTCALFRFIQLTCEGHNLEWQNYLRTQAGNTTTVNVVICTVDYLLRLQESIMDFYWHYSSKELIDPAGKANFFKAIGVASQVFNTLTEVIQGPCPLNQQALAHSRLWDAVGGFLFLFSHMQDKLSKHSSQVDLLKELLNLQKDMITMMLSMLEGNVVNGTIGKQMVDTLVESASNVELILKYFDMFLKLKDLTSSASFQEIDLNSDGWVYPKDFKEKMEQSKSYTPEEIEFLLACCETNHDGKLDYIGFIDRFHEPSKEIGFNLAVLLTNLSEHMPNEPRLARFLETAGSVLNYFEPFLGRIEIMGSSKRIERVYFEIKESNIEQWEKPQIK
;
A
#
# COMPACT_ATOMS: atom_id res chain seq x y z
N MET A 1 13.12 -45.44 40.68
CA MET A 1 12.20 -44.44 41.26
C MET A 1 12.44 -44.24 42.75
N LEU A 2 12.36 -45.28 43.59
CA LEU A 2 12.63 -45.16 45.05
C LEU A 2 13.96 -44.45 45.38
N THR A 3 15.07 -44.86 44.76
CA THR A 3 16.38 -44.20 44.95
C THR A 3 16.36 -42.71 44.56
N PHE A 4 15.62 -42.36 43.51
CA PHE A 4 15.50 -40.97 43.06
C PHE A 4 14.72 -40.13 44.07
N PHE A 5 13.59 -40.63 44.58
CA PHE A 5 12.78 -39.94 45.59
C PHE A 5 13.53 -39.79 46.93
N ASN A 6 14.24 -40.83 47.39
CA ASN A 6 15.05 -40.75 48.61
C ASN A 6 16.19 -39.74 48.48
N ASN A 7 16.97 -39.80 47.39
CA ASN A 7 18.04 -38.84 47.16
C ASN A 7 17.50 -37.41 47.02
N THR A 8 16.36 -37.23 46.34
CA THR A 8 15.70 -35.93 46.19
C THR A 8 15.24 -35.36 47.53
N ALA A 9 14.64 -36.20 48.38
CA ALA A 9 14.24 -35.83 49.73
C ALA A 9 15.45 -35.41 50.58
N ASP A 10 16.55 -36.16 50.50
CA ASP A 10 17.78 -35.87 51.23
C ASP A 10 18.48 -34.60 50.72
N ASP A 11 18.54 -34.39 49.40
CA ASP A 11 19.12 -33.18 48.78
C ASP A 11 18.32 -31.92 49.17
N LEU A 12 16.98 -31.98 49.15
CA LEU A 12 16.12 -30.88 49.62
C LEU A 12 16.26 -30.63 51.12
N GLY A 13 16.28 -31.70 51.92
CA GLY A 13 16.47 -31.62 53.37
C GLY A 13 17.83 -31.01 53.74
N HIS A 14 18.91 -31.43 53.07
CA HIS A 14 20.23 -30.83 53.24
C HIS A 14 20.28 -29.37 52.78
N THR A 15 19.53 -29.00 51.75
CA THR A 15 19.42 -27.60 51.30
C THR A 15 18.77 -26.72 52.39
N ILE A 16 17.72 -27.20 53.04
CA ILE A 16 17.08 -26.49 54.18
C ILE A 16 18.03 -26.38 55.36
N ILE A 17 18.71 -27.46 55.74
CA ILE A 17 19.72 -27.43 56.80
C ILE A 17 20.83 -26.43 56.47
N ASN A 18 21.28 -26.38 55.21
CA ASN A 18 22.31 -25.42 54.79
C ASN A 18 21.81 -23.96 54.81
N LEU A 19 20.52 -23.72 54.55
CA LEU A 19 19.88 -22.40 54.70
C LEU A 19 19.79 -22.00 56.18
N GLN A 20 19.35 -22.92 57.05
CA GLN A 20 19.26 -22.71 58.50
C GLN A 20 20.64 -22.54 59.16
N ASP A 21 21.65 -23.30 58.75
CA ASP A 21 23.02 -23.23 59.27
C ASP A 21 23.82 -22.06 58.66
N GLY A 22 23.36 -21.45 57.57
CA GLY A 22 24.07 -20.38 56.86
C GLY A 22 25.33 -20.85 56.10
N LYS A 23 25.31 -22.05 55.51
CA LYS A 23 26.45 -22.64 54.77
C LYS A 23 26.51 -22.17 53.31
N TYR A 24 26.90 -20.91 53.10
CA TYR A 24 26.78 -20.20 51.80
C TYR A 24 27.60 -20.78 50.63
N SER A 25 28.75 -21.41 50.88
CA SER A 25 29.58 -22.03 49.83
C SER A 25 28.88 -23.22 49.15
N HIS A 26 28.05 -23.94 49.91
CA HIS A 26 27.23 -25.04 49.42
C HIS A 26 26.02 -24.50 48.63
N LEU A 27 25.38 -23.44 49.12
CA LEU A 27 24.22 -22.82 48.48
C LEU A 27 24.55 -22.17 47.12
N ARG A 28 25.74 -21.57 46.98
CA ARG A 28 26.23 -20.99 45.70
C ARG A 28 26.75 -22.03 44.69
N GLY A 29 26.84 -23.31 45.06
CA GLY A 29 27.39 -24.35 44.18
C GLY A 29 28.92 -24.28 44.00
N THR A 30 29.63 -23.53 44.84
CA THR A 30 31.10 -23.41 44.81
C THR A 30 31.84 -24.57 45.50
N HIS A 31 31.09 -25.52 46.06
CA HIS A 31 31.60 -26.71 46.76
C HIS A 31 31.54 -27.95 45.84
N LEU A 32 32.41 -28.95 46.05
CA LEU A 32 32.52 -30.16 45.20
C LEU A 32 31.22 -30.96 45.04
N LYS A 33 30.30 -30.87 46.02
CA LYS A 33 28.95 -31.42 45.94
C LYS A 33 27.99 -30.30 45.55
N THR A 34 27.56 -30.29 44.29
CA THR A 34 26.62 -29.31 43.72
C THR A 34 25.14 -29.67 43.92
N SER A 35 24.83 -30.88 44.41
CA SER A 35 23.46 -31.38 44.60
C SER A 35 22.64 -30.68 45.69
N THR A 36 23.28 -29.89 46.56
CA THR A 36 22.61 -29.09 47.61
C THR A 36 22.65 -27.59 47.33
N SER A 37 22.96 -27.20 46.09
CA SER A 37 22.99 -25.79 45.68
C SER A 37 21.60 -25.30 45.30
N LEU A 38 21.31 -24.03 45.57
CA LEU A 38 20.02 -23.43 45.18
C LEU A 38 19.83 -23.44 43.67
N PHE A 39 20.91 -23.28 42.91
CA PHE A 39 20.87 -23.40 41.44
C PHE A 39 20.41 -24.79 40.99
N TYR A 40 20.96 -25.87 41.59
CA TYR A 40 20.55 -27.24 41.27
C TYR A 40 19.09 -27.49 41.62
N VAL A 41 18.66 -27.09 42.82
CA VAL A 41 17.26 -27.24 43.25
C VAL A 41 16.33 -26.48 42.30
N ASN A 42 16.61 -25.20 42.04
CA ASN A 42 15.72 -24.33 41.28
C ASN A 42 15.70 -24.62 39.77
N ALA A 43 16.86 -24.91 39.16
CA ALA A 43 16.97 -25.04 37.70
C ALA A 43 16.86 -26.48 37.20
N VAL A 44 17.09 -27.48 38.06
CA VAL A 44 17.09 -28.90 37.66
C VAL A 44 16.02 -29.69 38.40
N LEU A 45 16.01 -29.63 39.73
CA LEU A 45 15.14 -30.49 40.53
C LEU A 45 13.66 -30.08 40.43
N LEU A 46 13.34 -28.78 40.56
CA LEU A 46 11.97 -28.28 40.48
C LEU A 46 11.29 -28.56 39.12
N PRO A 47 11.92 -28.30 37.95
CA PRO A 47 11.31 -28.62 36.67
C PRO A 47 11.09 -30.14 36.48
N ILE A 48 12.05 -30.97 36.90
CA ILE A 48 11.93 -32.43 36.80
C ILE A 48 10.78 -32.94 37.68
N LEU A 49 10.69 -32.47 38.93
CA LEU A 49 9.60 -32.85 39.83
C LEU A 49 8.25 -32.38 39.30
N THR A 50 8.15 -31.14 38.83
CA THR A 50 6.91 -30.59 38.27
C THR A 50 6.44 -31.40 37.07
N SER A 51 7.32 -31.67 36.11
CA SER A 51 6.99 -32.49 34.94
C SER A 51 6.64 -33.93 35.31
N LEU A 52 7.33 -34.51 36.29
CA LEU A 52 7.04 -35.87 36.76
C LEU A 52 5.64 -35.94 37.38
N PHE A 53 5.32 -35.02 38.30
CA PHE A 53 4.00 -35.01 38.94
C PHE A 53 2.90 -34.65 37.96
N ASP A 54 3.06 -33.66 37.08
CA ASP A 54 2.03 -33.36 36.07
C ASP A 54 1.78 -34.56 35.13
N HIS A 55 2.82 -35.30 34.74
CA HIS A 55 2.66 -36.53 33.94
C HIS A 55 1.92 -37.64 34.70
N LEU A 56 2.26 -37.84 35.98
CA LEU A 56 1.56 -38.79 36.85
C LEU A 56 0.10 -38.40 37.08
N ALA A 57 -0.20 -37.09 37.15
CA ALA A 57 -1.57 -36.57 37.32
C ALA A 57 -2.41 -36.83 36.08
N TYR A 58 -1.82 -36.58 34.92
CA TYR A 58 -2.48 -36.78 33.63
C TYR A 58 -2.78 -38.25 33.33
N CYS A 59 -1.85 -39.15 33.69
CA CYS A 59 -2.02 -40.58 33.47
C CYS A 59 -2.72 -41.32 34.63
N GLU A 60 -3.08 -40.62 35.70
CA GLU A 60 -3.71 -41.18 36.93
C GLU A 60 -2.90 -42.29 37.64
N TYR A 61 -1.60 -42.39 37.39
CA TYR A 61 -0.72 -43.41 38.02
C TYR A 61 -0.23 -43.05 39.43
N GLY A 62 -0.75 -41.99 40.03
CA GLY A 62 -0.37 -41.55 41.37
C GLY A 62 -0.62 -42.61 42.46
N SER A 63 -1.79 -43.26 42.41
CA SER A 63 -2.16 -44.35 43.33
C SER A 63 -1.36 -45.63 43.15
N ASP A 64 -0.71 -45.82 42.00
CA ASP A 64 0.05 -47.03 41.68
C ASP A 64 1.54 -46.88 42.02
N LEU A 65 2.09 -45.67 41.87
CA LEU A 65 3.53 -45.41 42.00
C LEU A 65 3.93 -44.81 43.35
N LEU A 66 3.09 -43.98 43.96
CA LEU A 66 3.42 -43.21 45.18
C LEU A 66 2.98 -43.94 46.47
N LEU A 67 3.28 -45.23 46.56
CA LEU A 67 2.94 -46.10 47.68
C LEU A 67 4.16 -46.51 48.51
N ASP A 68 3.91 -47.07 49.69
CA ASP A 68 4.88 -47.72 50.57
C ASP A 68 6.10 -46.82 50.89
N GLU A 69 7.34 -47.26 50.67
CA GLU A 69 8.55 -46.47 51.01
C GLU A 69 8.68 -45.15 50.22
N ILE A 70 8.12 -45.08 49.01
CA ILE A 70 8.11 -43.86 48.19
C ILE A 70 7.19 -42.80 48.81
N GLN A 71 6.14 -43.22 49.52
CA GLN A 71 5.21 -42.32 50.20
C GLN A 71 5.93 -41.52 51.30
N VAL A 72 6.83 -42.15 52.07
CA VAL A 72 7.63 -41.47 53.11
C VAL A 72 8.57 -40.43 52.50
N ALA A 73 9.24 -40.78 51.41
CA ALA A 73 10.10 -39.84 50.68
C ALA A 73 9.30 -38.67 50.09
N SER A 74 8.08 -38.93 49.62
CA SER A 74 7.16 -37.93 49.07
C SER A 74 6.70 -36.93 50.13
N TYR A 75 6.43 -37.37 51.37
CA TYR A 75 6.13 -36.48 52.50
C TYR A 75 7.32 -35.59 52.86
N LYS A 76 8.56 -36.12 52.84
CA LYS A 76 9.78 -35.31 53.07
C LYS A 76 9.96 -34.25 51.98
N ILE A 77 9.73 -34.62 50.72
CA ILE A 77 9.77 -33.68 49.59
C ILE A 77 8.71 -32.58 49.76
N LEU A 78 7.47 -32.96 50.08
CA LEU A 78 6.37 -32.02 50.32
C LEU A 78 6.72 -31.02 51.43
N GLN A 79 7.16 -31.52 52.59
CA GLN A 79 7.56 -30.68 53.72
C GLN A 79 8.69 -29.72 53.32
N ALA A 80 9.69 -30.21 52.59
CA ALA A 80 10.82 -29.41 52.19
C ALA A 80 10.44 -28.32 51.18
N LEU A 81 9.60 -28.64 50.19
CA LEU A 81 9.09 -27.66 49.22
C LEU A 81 8.20 -26.61 49.88
N TYR A 82 7.33 -27.02 50.81
CA TYR A 82 6.48 -26.10 51.57
C TYR A 82 7.33 -25.13 52.41
N THR A 83 8.28 -25.66 53.19
CA THR A 83 9.17 -24.85 54.04
C THR A 83 10.00 -23.86 53.22
N LEU A 84 10.54 -24.30 52.07
CA LEU A 84 11.31 -23.45 51.16
C LEU A 84 10.47 -22.31 50.55
N GLY A 85 9.17 -22.54 50.38
CA GLY A 85 8.22 -21.58 49.81
C GLY A 85 7.61 -20.61 50.82
N THR A 86 7.40 -21.03 52.07
CA THR A 86 6.64 -20.28 53.08
C THR A 86 7.48 -19.60 54.16
N ASP A 87 8.64 -20.17 54.55
CA ASP A 87 9.43 -19.64 55.68
C ASP A 87 10.31 -18.44 55.27
N PRO A 88 9.97 -17.19 55.69
CA PRO A 88 10.77 -16.02 55.35
C PRO A 88 12.10 -15.96 56.14
N SER A 89 12.24 -16.72 57.22
CA SER A 89 13.45 -16.68 58.06
C SER A 89 14.68 -17.31 57.40
N LEU A 90 14.48 -18.14 56.37
CA LEU A 90 15.52 -18.89 55.69
C LEU A 90 16.56 -18.02 54.96
N HIS A 91 16.17 -16.84 54.46
CA HIS A 91 17.09 -15.98 53.71
C HIS A 91 17.89 -14.99 54.58
N ARG A 92 17.57 -14.85 55.87
CA ARG A 92 18.23 -13.93 56.85
C ARG A 92 18.57 -12.55 56.26
N ASP A 93 17.62 -11.93 55.56
CA ASP A 93 17.72 -10.64 54.83
C ASP A 93 18.92 -10.47 53.87
N ARG A 94 19.54 -11.55 53.40
CA ARG A 94 20.62 -11.46 52.42
C ARG A 94 20.08 -11.26 51.02
N LYS A 95 20.48 -10.15 50.38
CA LYS A 95 20.05 -9.74 49.03
C LYS A 95 20.07 -10.87 48.00
N TYR A 96 21.18 -11.61 47.86
CA TYR A 96 21.28 -12.69 46.88
C TYR A 96 20.30 -13.85 47.11
N LEU A 97 20.18 -14.34 48.35
CA LEU A 97 19.27 -15.44 48.69
C LEU A 97 17.82 -15.01 48.58
N LYS A 98 17.51 -13.78 49.02
CA LYS A 98 16.20 -13.17 48.90
C LYS A 98 15.77 -13.08 47.43
N THR A 99 16.61 -12.52 46.54
CA THR A 99 16.30 -12.42 45.11
C THR A 99 16.13 -13.78 44.44
N GLU A 100 16.98 -14.77 44.74
CA GLU A 100 16.87 -16.11 44.15
C GLU A 100 15.62 -16.86 44.65
N MET A 101 15.31 -16.81 45.95
CA MET A 101 14.11 -17.46 46.50
C MET A 101 12.82 -16.77 46.00
N GLU A 102 12.80 -15.44 45.92
CA GLU A 102 11.66 -14.69 45.38
C GLU A 102 11.41 -14.99 43.90
N LYS A 103 12.47 -15.10 43.09
CA LYS A 103 12.38 -15.41 41.66
C LYS A 103 11.77 -16.79 41.37
N TYR A 104 12.15 -17.81 42.16
CA TYR A 104 11.72 -19.20 41.94
C TYR A 104 10.53 -19.64 42.80
N ARG A 105 10.03 -18.79 43.71
CA ARG A 105 8.82 -19.07 44.52
C ARG A 105 7.59 -19.52 43.70
N PRO A 106 7.28 -18.93 42.54
CA PRO A 106 6.14 -19.38 41.73
C PRO A 106 6.34 -20.78 41.15
N ALA A 107 7.58 -21.16 40.81
CA ALA A 107 7.90 -22.50 40.35
C ALA A 107 7.73 -23.54 41.47
N LEU A 108 8.04 -23.17 42.72
CA LEU A 108 7.73 -23.98 43.90
C LEU A 108 6.23 -24.23 44.04
N GLY A 109 5.39 -23.20 43.89
CA GLY A 109 3.94 -23.36 43.91
C GLY A 109 3.39 -24.23 42.80
N SER A 110 3.88 -24.07 41.56
CA SER A 110 3.51 -24.95 40.44
C SER A 110 3.83 -26.42 40.71
N CYS A 111 5.03 -26.69 41.26
CA CYS A 111 5.46 -28.03 41.67
C CYS A 111 4.59 -28.59 42.80
N MET A 112 4.28 -27.77 43.81
CA MET A 112 3.41 -28.17 44.93
C MET A 112 1.98 -28.47 44.49
N GLY A 113 1.43 -27.67 43.57
CA GLY A 113 0.13 -27.96 43.01
C GLY A 113 0.14 -29.23 42.13
N ALA A 114 1.24 -29.51 41.40
CA ALA A 114 1.40 -30.73 40.60
C ALA A 114 1.39 -31.97 41.52
N PHE A 115 2.16 -31.90 42.60
CA PHE A 115 2.16 -32.89 43.66
C PHE A 115 0.75 -33.08 44.26
N SER A 116 0.05 -32.00 44.54
CA SER A 116 -1.30 -32.04 45.13
C SER A 116 -2.34 -32.73 44.24
N SER A 117 -2.17 -32.67 42.92
CA SER A 117 -3.05 -33.36 41.97
C SER A 117 -2.73 -34.85 41.75
N THR A 118 -1.64 -35.37 42.34
CA THR A 118 -1.20 -36.77 42.15
C THR A 118 -1.18 -37.62 43.40
N PHE A 119 -0.90 -37.01 44.54
CA PHE A 119 -0.59 -37.75 45.74
C PHE A 119 -1.84 -38.48 46.28
N PRO A 120 -1.79 -39.81 46.50
CA PRO A 120 -2.98 -40.62 46.80
C PRO A 120 -3.46 -40.51 48.25
N VAL A 121 -2.90 -39.58 49.05
CA VAL A 121 -3.25 -39.39 50.47
C VAL A 121 -3.58 -37.92 50.75
N ALA A 122 -4.65 -37.69 51.51
CA ALA A 122 -5.17 -36.36 51.84
C ALA A 122 -4.29 -35.68 52.89
N PHE A 123 -3.13 -35.18 52.48
CA PHE A 123 -2.10 -34.68 53.38
C PHE A 123 -2.50 -33.42 54.17
N LEU A 124 -3.53 -32.67 53.76
CA LEU A 124 -4.08 -31.53 54.50
C LEU A 124 -5.17 -31.93 55.51
N GLU A 125 -5.59 -33.20 55.50
CA GLU A 125 -6.56 -33.78 56.44
C GLU A 125 -5.97 -35.01 57.17
N PRO A 126 -4.87 -34.87 57.95
CA PRO A 126 -4.17 -36.00 58.58
C PRO A 126 -5.07 -36.95 59.38
N HIS A 127 -6.09 -36.41 60.04
CA HIS A 127 -7.03 -37.17 60.86
C HIS A 127 -7.85 -38.22 60.07
N LEU A 128 -8.02 -38.03 58.76
CA LEU A 128 -8.79 -38.93 57.88
C LEU A 128 -7.89 -39.96 57.16
N ASN A 129 -6.57 -39.83 57.24
CA ASN A 129 -5.63 -40.75 56.59
C ASN A 129 -5.71 -42.19 57.10
N LYS A 130 -6.34 -42.44 58.26
CA LYS A 130 -6.64 -43.79 58.77
C LYS A 130 -7.71 -44.49 57.94
N ASN A 131 -8.60 -43.73 57.32
CA ASN A 131 -9.71 -44.24 56.51
C ASN A 131 -9.30 -44.49 55.06
N ASN A 132 -8.12 -44.02 54.63
CA ASN A 132 -7.64 -44.14 53.26
C ASN A 132 -6.97 -45.52 53.02
N PRO A 133 -7.40 -46.31 52.01
CA PRO A 133 -6.78 -47.60 51.68
C PRO A 133 -5.31 -47.52 51.23
N PHE A 134 -4.90 -46.39 50.64
CA PHE A 134 -3.55 -46.18 50.09
C PHE A 134 -2.57 -45.56 51.11
N SER A 135 -3.05 -45.26 52.32
CA SER A 135 -2.22 -44.72 53.40
C SER A 135 -1.41 -45.82 54.08
N LEU A 136 -0.13 -45.54 54.34
CA LEU A 136 0.75 -46.38 55.17
C LEU A 136 0.14 -46.67 56.56
N LEU A 137 -0.67 -45.74 57.10
CA LEU A 137 -1.37 -45.87 58.38
C LEU A 137 -2.45 -46.97 58.38
N ASN A 138 -2.94 -47.39 57.21
CA ASN A 138 -3.91 -48.48 57.08
C ASN A 138 -3.22 -49.81 56.73
N ARG A 139 -2.11 -49.77 55.97
CA ARG A 139 -1.41 -50.99 55.47
C ARG A 139 -0.33 -51.55 56.41
N ILE A 140 0.39 -50.73 57.18
CA ILE A 140 1.59 -51.15 57.96
C ILE A 140 1.48 -50.82 59.47
N ALA A 141 0.38 -50.20 59.91
CA ALA A 141 0.25 -49.68 61.27
C ALA A 141 0.39 -50.71 62.42
N ASP A 142 0.26 -52.02 62.19
CA ASP A 142 0.38 -53.01 63.27
C ASP A 142 1.81 -53.53 63.52
N HIS A 143 2.81 -53.18 62.70
CA HIS A 143 4.12 -53.86 62.75
C HIS A 143 5.38 -52.98 62.89
N SER A 144 5.31 -51.63 62.84
CA SER A 144 6.50 -50.77 63.04
C SER A 144 6.20 -49.47 63.79
N LEU A 145 6.73 -49.35 65.03
CA LEU A 145 6.67 -48.13 65.85
C LEU A 145 7.43 -46.95 65.19
N GLU A 146 8.49 -47.26 64.44
CA GLU A 146 9.35 -46.28 63.79
C GLU A 146 8.65 -45.59 62.61
N ALA A 147 7.82 -46.35 61.87
CA ALA A 147 6.97 -45.80 60.82
C ALA A 147 5.85 -44.90 61.40
N GLN A 148 5.28 -45.25 62.56
CA GLN A 148 4.28 -44.42 63.24
C GLN A 148 4.87 -43.09 63.76
N ASP A 149 6.07 -43.11 64.34
CA ASP A 149 6.73 -41.88 64.84
C ASP A 149 7.15 -40.94 63.68
N ILE A 150 7.64 -41.51 62.56
CA ILE A 150 7.95 -40.73 61.36
C ILE A 150 6.68 -40.10 60.77
N MET A 151 5.57 -40.85 60.69
CA MET A 151 4.30 -40.34 60.19
C MET A 151 3.70 -39.27 61.12
N ALA A 152 3.72 -39.46 62.44
CA ALA A 152 3.24 -38.46 63.41
C ALA A 152 4.04 -37.14 63.33
N LYS A 153 5.37 -37.22 63.14
CA LYS A 153 6.22 -36.05 62.89
C LYS A 153 5.87 -35.35 61.57
N MET A 154 5.56 -36.11 60.52
CA MET A 154 5.14 -35.57 59.23
C MET A 154 3.73 -34.96 59.27
N GLU A 155 2.79 -35.54 60.02
CA GLU A 155 1.46 -34.99 60.27
C GLU A 155 1.52 -33.63 60.99
N SER A 156 2.50 -33.44 61.88
CA SER A 156 2.71 -32.16 62.59
C SER A 156 3.40 -31.08 61.75
N ALA A 157 3.95 -31.45 60.57
CA ALA A 157 4.78 -30.57 59.76
C ALA A 157 4.00 -29.76 58.71
N MET A 158 2.78 -30.18 58.37
CA MET A 158 1.90 -29.49 57.42
C MET A 158 0.69 -28.90 58.16
N PRO A 159 0.22 -27.69 57.81
CA PRO A 159 -0.98 -27.13 58.39
C PRO A 159 -2.24 -27.86 57.90
N THR A 160 -3.31 -27.82 58.70
CA THR A 160 -4.61 -28.41 58.33
C THR A 160 -5.30 -27.58 57.26
N LEU A 161 -6.18 -28.21 56.48
CA LEU A 161 -6.96 -27.55 55.43
C LEU A 161 -7.68 -26.28 55.91
N GLU A 162 -8.35 -26.34 57.06
CA GLU A 162 -9.05 -25.19 57.68
C GLU A 162 -8.10 -24.03 58.02
N THR A 163 -6.89 -24.35 58.51
CA THR A 163 -5.89 -23.34 58.87
C THR A 163 -5.41 -22.59 57.64
N ILE A 164 -5.10 -23.31 56.55
CA ILE A 164 -4.61 -22.71 55.31
C ILE A 164 -5.71 -21.91 54.60
N LEU A 165 -6.95 -22.41 54.58
CA LEU A 165 -8.07 -21.66 54.02
C LEU A 165 -8.34 -20.37 54.79
N SER A 166 -8.32 -20.43 56.13
CA SER A 166 -8.46 -19.23 56.97
C SER A 166 -7.30 -18.24 56.78
N GLU A 167 -6.08 -18.71 56.56
CA GLU A 167 -4.94 -17.86 56.24
C GLU A 167 -5.14 -17.08 54.93
N VAL A 168 -5.69 -17.75 53.90
CA VAL A 168 -6.05 -17.11 52.63
C VAL A 168 -7.21 -16.11 52.81
N ASP A 169 -8.25 -16.48 53.56
CA ASP A 169 -9.37 -15.57 53.88
C ASP A 169 -8.85 -14.29 54.58
N GLN A 170 -8.08 -14.45 55.65
CA GLN A 170 -7.52 -13.34 56.42
C GLN A 170 -6.61 -12.45 55.57
N PHE A 171 -5.83 -13.04 54.66
CA PHE A 171 -5.00 -12.26 53.74
C PHE A 171 -5.84 -11.40 52.79
N VAL A 172 -6.91 -11.96 52.22
CA VAL A 172 -7.80 -11.24 51.28
C VAL A 172 -8.61 -10.16 51.98
N GLU A 173 -9.06 -10.39 53.23
CA GLU A 173 -9.78 -9.40 54.03
C GLU A 173 -8.86 -8.33 54.62
N SER A 174 -7.58 -8.63 54.83
CA SER A 174 -6.62 -7.66 55.35
C SER A 174 -6.18 -6.60 54.32
N GLU A 175 -5.62 -5.48 54.79
CA GLU A 175 -5.00 -4.46 53.95
C GLU A 175 -3.59 -4.84 53.44
N LYS A 176 -3.10 -6.05 53.75
CA LYS A 176 -1.78 -6.52 53.32
C LYS A 176 -1.67 -6.56 51.80
N THR A 177 -0.46 -6.29 51.31
CA THR A 177 -0.10 -6.34 49.89
C THR A 177 0.66 -7.63 49.56
N TYR A 178 0.82 -7.93 48.27
CA TYR A 178 1.61 -9.09 47.82
C TYR A 178 3.03 -9.10 48.39
N ASN A 179 3.64 -7.93 48.58
CA ASN A 179 4.98 -7.81 49.13
C ASN A 179 5.09 -8.27 50.60
N ASP A 180 3.97 -8.22 51.35
CA ASP A 180 3.93 -8.58 52.77
C ASP A 180 3.82 -10.10 52.98
N ALA A 181 3.12 -10.81 52.07
CA ALA A 181 2.92 -12.26 52.16
C ALA A 181 2.87 -12.93 50.77
N PRO A 182 3.99 -12.97 50.01
CA PRO A 182 4.00 -13.49 48.64
C PRO A 182 3.77 -15.01 48.56
N HIS A 183 4.07 -15.74 49.63
CA HIS A 183 3.87 -17.20 49.72
C HIS A 183 2.40 -17.61 49.64
N ILE A 184 1.46 -16.73 50.05
CA ILE A 184 0.03 -17.02 49.98
C ILE A 184 -0.42 -17.14 48.52
N ILE A 185 0.00 -16.20 47.66
CA ILE A 185 -0.38 -16.18 46.25
C ILE A 185 0.46 -17.15 45.41
N ASP A 186 1.77 -17.22 45.62
CA ASP A 186 2.65 -17.98 44.74
C ASP A 186 2.81 -19.46 45.13
N VAL A 187 2.47 -19.87 46.37
CA VAL A 187 2.67 -21.25 46.86
C VAL A 187 1.36 -21.87 47.35
N ILE A 188 0.68 -21.20 48.29
CA ILE A 188 -0.54 -21.73 48.91
C ILE A 188 -1.71 -21.79 47.91
N MET A 189 -1.96 -20.72 47.14
CA MET A 189 -3.06 -20.69 46.17
C MET A 189 -2.93 -21.76 45.06
N PRO A 190 -1.79 -21.92 44.36
CA PRO A 190 -1.63 -22.99 43.36
C PRO A 190 -1.80 -24.40 43.95
N MET A 191 -1.34 -24.61 45.19
CA MET A 191 -1.52 -25.87 45.91
C MET A 191 -3.00 -26.15 46.18
N LEU A 192 -3.73 -25.21 46.79
CA LEU A 192 -5.15 -25.35 47.09
C LEU A 192 -6.01 -25.51 45.83
N CYS A 193 -5.73 -24.73 44.78
CA CYS A 193 -6.48 -24.80 43.53
C CYS A 193 -6.35 -26.15 42.81
N SER A 194 -5.27 -26.90 43.04
CA SER A 194 -5.12 -28.27 42.53
C SER A 194 -5.55 -29.35 43.54
N TYR A 195 -5.43 -29.10 44.85
CA TYR A 195 -5.83 -30.04 45.90
C TYR A 195 -7.36 -30.20 45.99
N LEU A 196 -8.10 -29.10 46.04
CA LEU A 196 -9.56 -29.14 46.29
C LEU A 196 -10.33 -29.90 45.19
N PRO A 197 -10.11 -29.67 43.88
CA PRO A 197 -10.86 -30.40 42.85
C PRO A 197 -10.55 -31.91 42.84
N PHE A 198 -9.30 -32.28 43.14
CA PHE A 198 -8.89 -33.68 43.21
C PHE A 198 -9.62 -34.42 44.33
N TRP A 199 -9.62 -33.86 45.55
CA TRP A 199 -10.27 -34.49 46.70
C TRP A 199 -11.80 -34.32 46.72
N TRP A 200 -12.35 -33.26 46.12
CA TRP A 200 -13.80 -33.10 45.93
C TRP A 200 -14.39 -34.28 45.14
N SER A 201 -13.69 -34.80 44.13
CA SER A 201 -14.15 -35.98 43.37
C SER A 201 -14.31 -37.25 44.23
N GLN A 202 -13.65 -37.29 45.39
CA GLN A 202 -13.68 -38.39 46.36
C GLN A 202 -14.37 -37.98 47.69
N GLY A 203 -14.94 -36.78 47.73
CA GLY A 203 -15.59 -36.19 48.89
C GLY A 203 -17.06 -36.57 49.04
N PRO A 204 -17.72 -36.09 50.11
CA PRO A 204 -19.10 -36.47 50.45
C PRO A 204 -20.14 -36.06 49.40
N ASP A 205 -19.87 -35.07 48.55
CA ASP A 205 -20.79 -34.63 47.49
C ASP A 205 -20.95 -35.67 46.36
N ASN A 206 -19.95 -36.55 46.17
CA ASN A 206 -19.86 -37.46 45.01
C ASN A 206 -19.96 -38.95 45.39
N VAL A 207 -19.88 -39.31 46.67
CA VAL A 207 -19.86 -40.71 47.16
C VAL A 207 -21.15 -41.04 47.94
N SER A 208 -21.72 -42.23 47.70
CA SER A 208 -22.97 -42.68 48.32
C SER A 208 -22.87 -42.77 49.87
N PRO A 209 -23.85 -42.26 50.64
CA PRO A 209 -23.79 -42.15 52.11
C PRO A 209 -23.89 -43.47 52.90
N THR A 210 -23.90 -44.63 52.25
CA THR A 210 -24.11 -45.94 52.88
C THR A 210 -22.85 -46.64 53.40
N GLY A 211 -21.64 -46.11 53.14
CA GLY A 211 -20.38 -46.58 53.73
C GLY A 211 -19.78 -45.50 54.63
N GLY A 212 -19.96 -45.61 55.95
CA GLY A 212 -19.67 -44.56 56.94
C GLY A 212 -18.20 -44.15 57.19
N THR A 213 -17.32 -44.21 56.19
CA THR A 213 -15.93 -43.72 56.29
C THR A 213 -15.53 -42.98 55.02
N HIS A 214 -15.53 -41.65 55.10
CA HIS A 214 -15.03 -40.79 54.02
C HIS A 214 -13.50 -40.70 54.07
N VAL A 215 -12.88 -40.63 52.90
CA VAL A 215 -11.43 -40.47 52.73
C VAL A 215 -11.02 -38.98 52.81
N SER A 216 -11.94 -38.05 52.50
CA SER A 216 -11.78 -36.60 52.61
C SER A 216 -13.14 -35.93 52.90
N MET A 217 -13.15 -34.76 53.54
CA MET A 217 -14.34 -33.94 53.81
C MET A 217 -14.46 -32.72 52.88
N VAL A 218 -13.70 -32.68 51.78
CA VAL A 218 -13.75 -31.56 50.82
C VAL A 218 -15.10 -31.50 50.09
N THR A 219 -15.78 -30.35 50.18
CA THR A 219 -17.07 -30.05 49.55
C THR A 219 -16.95 -28.95 48.48
N ALA A 220 -17.99 -28.79 47.67
CA ALA A 220 -18.09 -27.69 46.70
C ALA A 220 -18.06 -26.29 47.36
N GLU A 221 -18.47 -26.17 48.63
CA GLU A 221 -18.44 -24.91 49.38
C GLU A 221 -17.02 -24.37 49.56
N HIS A 222 -16.05 -25.24 49.87
CA HIS A 222 -14.63 -24.87 50.01
C HIS A 222 -14.05 -24.31 48.69
N MET A 223 -14.43 -24.89 47.55
CA MET A 223 -14.01 -24.40 46.23
C MET A 223 -14.65 -23.04 45.89
N ASN A 224 -15.93 -22.86 46.22
CA ASN A 224 -16.65 -21.61 46.01
C ASN A 224 -16.10 -20.46 46.88
N GLN A 225 -15.77 -20.74 48.15
CA GLN A 225 -15.14 -19.78 49.04
C GLN A 225 -13.76 -19.35 48.53
N LEU A 226 -12.91 -20.30 48.12
CA LEU A 226 -11.60 -19.99 47.55
C LEU A 226 -11.72 -19.17 46.24
N LEU A 227 -12.65 -19.53 45.36
CA LEU A 227 -12.92 -18.77 44.13
C LEU A 227 -13.38 -17.33 44.44
N LYS A 228 -14.26 -17.17 45.43
CA LYS A 228 -14.71 -15.86 45.90
C LYS A 228 -13.54 -15.00 46.39
N ASN A 229 -12.62 -15.59 47.14
CA ASN A 229 -11.41 -14.92 47.62
C ASN A 229 -10.47 -14.50 46.50
N VAL A 230 -10.23 -15.38 45.52
CA VAL A 230 -9.40 -15.06 44.36
C VAL A 230 -9.99 -13.91 43.55
N LEU A 231 -11.30 -13.94 43.28
CA LEU A 231 -11.96 -12.87 42.52
C LEU A 231 -11.98 -11.54 43.28
N LYS A 232 -12.17 -11.56 44.61
CA LYS A 232 -12.00 -10.36 45.46
C LYS A 232 -10.57 -9.81 45.41
N LEU A 233 -9.57 -10.70 45.42
CA LEU A 233 -8.17 -10.31 45.31
C LEU A 233 -7.84 -9.68 43.94
N ILE A 234 -8.35 -10.24 42.85
CA ILE A 234 -8.24 -9.65 41.51
C ILE A 234 -8.90 -8.26 41.51
N LYS A 235 -10.12 -8.14 42.04
CA LYS A 235 -10.85 -6.87 42.13
C LYS A 235 -10.07 -5.79 42.88
N LYS A 236 -9.40 -6.14 43.98
CA LYS A 236 -8.60 -5.19 44.79
C LYS A 236 -7.40 -4.64 44.02
N ASN A 237 -6.79 -5.45 43.14
CA ASN A 237 -5.52 -5.14 42.47
C ASN A 237 -5.63 -4.71 41.00
N ILE A 238 -6.84 -4.55 40.46
CA ILE A 238 -7.04 -3.90 39.15
C ILE A 238 -6.41 -2.50 39.19
N GLY A 239 -5.49 -2.26 38.27
CA GLY A 239 -4.74 -1.00 38.13
C GLY A 239 -3.46 -0.89 38.93
N ASN A 240 -3.06 -1.95 39.64
CA ASN A 240 -1.82 -1.94 40.39
C ASN A 240 -0.64 -2.46 39.54
N GLU A 241 0.38 -1.62 39.31
CA GLU A 241 1.60 -2.00 38.58
C GLU A 241 2.41 -3.09 39.29
N ASN A 242 2.43 -3.09 40.62
CA ASN A 242 3.30 -3.94 41.45
C ASN A 242 2.76 -5.38 41.66
N SER A 243 1.98 -5.92 40.71
CA SER A 243 1.31 -7.23 40.82
C SER A 243 1.58 -8.14 39.62
N PRO A 244 2.83 -8.62 39.44
CA PRO A 244 3.20 -9.50 38.32
C PRO A 244 2.52 -10.87 38.38
N TRP A 245 2.05 -11.30 39.56
CA TRP A 245 1.35 -12.57 39.74
C TRP A 245 -0.02 -12.63 39.02
N MET A 246 -0.62 -11.49 38.66
CA MET A 246 -1.92 -11.42 37.98
C MET A 246 -1.92 -12.10 36.60
N THR A 247 -0.76 -12.21 35.94
CA THR A 247 -0.63 -12.94 34.67
C THR A 247 -0.81 -14.45 34.83
N ARG A 248 -0.55 -14.99 36.04
CA ARG A 248 -0.54 -16.43 36.31
C ARG A 248 -1.78 -16.93 37.04
N ILE A 249 -2.46 -16.06 37.81
CA ILE A 249 -3.53 -16.49 38.72
C ILE A 249 -4.65 -17.27 38.03
N ALA A 250 -5.03 -16.84 36.83
CA ALA A 250 -6.06 -17.51 36.05
C ALA A 250 -5.72 -18.99 35.75
N ALA A 251 -4.45 -19.32 35.49
CA ALA A 251 -4.03 -20.64 35.02
C ALA A 251 -4.30 -21.75 36.05
N TYR A 252 -4.10 -21.48 37.35
CA TYR A 252 -4.36 -22.45 38.41
C TYR A 252 -5.78 -22.32 38.99
N THR A 253 -6.32 -21.10 39.13
CA THR A 253 -7.69 -20.91 39.68
C THR A 253 -8.77 -21.53 38.80
N GLN A 254 -8.55 -21.62 37.49
CA GLN A 254 -9.46 -22.28 36.55
C GLN A 254 -9.87 -23.71 36.92
N GLN A 255 -9.08 -24.43 37.72
CA GLN A 255 -9.34 -25.82 38.11
C GLN A 255 -10.47 -25.97 39.13
N ILE A 256 -10.80 -24.92 39.89
CA ILE A 256 -11.85 -24.95 40.92
C ILE A 256 -13.24 -24.60 40.36
N ILE A 257 -13.31 -24.11 39.11
CA ILE A 257 -14.56 -23.73 38.43
C ILE A 257 -15.17 -24.98 37.78
N ILE A 258 -15.72 -25.87 38.60
CA ILE A 258 -16.38 -27.12 38.16
C ILE A 258 -17.86 -27.11 38.59
N ASN A 259 -18.13 -26.77 39.86
CA ASN A 259 -19.47 -26.72 40.44
C ASN A 259 -19.69 -25.40 41.19
N SER A 260 -19.63 -24.29 40.44
CA SER A 260 -19.69 -22.94 40.99
C SER A 260 -21.14 -22.50 41.28
N SER A 261 -21.39 -21.91 42.46
CA SER A 261 -22.72 -21.44 42.84
C SER A 261 -23.21 -20.24 42.01
N GLU A 262 -24.53 -20.09 41.92
CA GLU A 262 -25.18 -18.96 41.23
C GLU A 262 -24.97 -17.62 41.96
N GLU A 263 -24.77 -17.67 43.28
CA GLU A 263 -24.57 -16.48 44.12
C GLU A 263 -23.29 -15.70 43.76
N LEU A 264 -22.31 -16.38 43.16
CA LEU A 264 -21.05 -15.77 42.70
C LEU A 264 -21.25 -14.71 41.60
N LEU A 265 -22.35 -14.78 40.84
CA LEU A 265 -22.66 -13.78 39.81
C LEU A 265 -22.86 -12.40 40.44
N LYS A 266 -23.63 -12.33 41.54
CA LYS A 266 -23.93 -11.08 42.27
C LYS A 266 -22.72 -10.55 43.03
N ASP A 267 -21.99 -11.43 43.71
CA ASP A 267 -20.73 -11.12 44.39
C ASP A 267 -19.80 -12.34 44.27
N PRO A 268 -18.69 -12.29 43.49
CA PRO A 268 -17.94 -11.09 43.08
C PRO A 268 -17.84 -10.82 41.56
N PHE A 269 -18.43 -11.63 40.66
CA PHE A 269 -18.21 -11.52 39.20
C PHE A 269 -18.72 -10.20 38.59
N LEU A 270 -19.96 -9.80 38.88
CA LEU A 270 -20.55 -8.57 38.31
C LEU A 270 -19.81 -7.31 38.76
N PRO A 271 -19.55 -7.08 40.08
CA PRO A 271 -18.78 -5.91 40.53
C PRO A 271 -17.33 -5.86 40.00
N LEU A 272 -16.77 -7.00 39.60
CA LEU A 272 -15.46 -7.07 38.98
C LEU A 272 -15.53 -6.64 37.50
N ALA A 273 -16.51 -7.12 36.74
CA ALA A 273 -16.76 -6.72 35.36
C ALA A 273 -17.04 -5.21 35.23
N GLU A 274 -17.87 -4.64 36.12
CA GLU A 274 -18.15 -3.20 36.16
C GLU A 274 -16.89 -2.36 36.39
N ARG A 275 -16.00 -2.83 37.28
CA ARG A 275 -14.73 -2.13 37.57
C ARG A 275 -13.78 -2.14 36.38
N VAL A 276 -13.71 -3.26 35.65
CA VAL A 276 -12.92 -3.36 34.41
C VAL A 276 -13.53 -2.44 33.34
N LYS A 277 -14.85 -2.49 33.12
CA LYS A 277 -15.57 -1.63 32.18
C LYS A 277 -15.26 -0.15 32.42
N LYS A 278 -15.48 0.34 33.65
CA LYS A 278 -15.24 1.74 34.01
C LYS A 278 -13.80 2.17 33.73
N ARG A 279 -12.83 1.29 33.95
CA ARG A 279 -11.43 1.58 33.64
C ARG A 279 -11.19 1.64 32.13
N THR A 280 -11.76 0.72 31.36
CA THR A 280 -11.69 0.73 29.89
C THR A 280 -12.25 2.03 29.31
N GLU A 281 -13.37 2.53 29.83
CA GLU A 281 -13.96 3.82 29.42
C GLU A 281 -13.04 5.01 29.72
N VAL A 282 -12.48 5.06 30.94
CA VAL A 282 -11.56 6.13 31.33
C VAL A 282 -10.29 6.11 30.47
N MET A 283 -9.76 4.93 30.16
CA MET A 283 -8.59 4.79 29.28
C MET A 283 -8.91 5.21 27.84
N PHE A 284 -10.09 4.85 27.33
CA PHE A 284 -10.52 5.26 25.99
C PHE A 284 -10.72 6.77 25.88
N HIS A 285 -11.33 7.42 26.89
CA HIS A 285 -11.42 8.87 26.93
C HIS A 285 -10.03 9.55 27.04
N LYS A 286 -9.09 8.95 27.78
CA LYS A 286 -7.70 9.40 27.83
C LYS A 286 -7.03 9.28 26.44
N GLU A 287 -7.25 8.18 25.72
CA GLU A 287 -6.78 8.02 24.33
C GLU A 287 -7.39 9.07 23.39
N GLU A 288 -8.70 9.28 23.43
CA GLU A 288 -9.40 10.24 22.56
C GLU A 288 -8.97 11.68 22.80
N SER A 289 -8.84 12.09 24.06
CA SER A 289 -8.40 13.44 24.43
C SER A 289 -6.95 13.74 23.99
N MET A 290 -6.08 12.73 23.98
CA MET A 290 -4.69 12.87 23.56
C MET A 290 -4.49 12.68 22.05
N ARG A 291 -5.49 12.19 21.32
CA ARG A 291 -5.44 11.93 19.87
C ARG A 291 -5.12 13.18 19.03
N GLY A 292 -5.52 14.36 19.51
CA GLY A 292 -5.15 15.66 18.89
C GLY A 292 -3.67 16.00 19.06
N PHE A 293 -3.10 15.72 20.23
CA PHE A 293 -1.68 15.95 20.55
C PHE A 293 -0.74 14.90 19.94
N ILE A 294 -1.25 13.70 19.65
CA ILE A 294 -0.47 12.65 18.98
C ILE A 294 -0.22 12.98 17.49
N LYS A 295 -1.08 13.81 16.87
CA LYS A 295 -0.92 14.24 15.48
C LYS A 295 0.12 15.35 15.28
N SER A 296 0.49 16.10 16.33
CA SER A 296 1.37 17.27 16.21
C SER A 296 2.88 16.97 16.21
N ALA A 297 3.28 15.69 16.18
CA ALA A 297 4.65 15.20 15.97
C ALA A 297 5.76 15.96 16.75
N SER A 298 5.51 16.32 18.02
CA SER A 298 6.53 16.91 18.90
C SER A 298 7.21 15.84 19.75
N ASP A 299 8.40 16.11 20.30
CA ASP A 299 9.11 15.14 21.16
C ASP A 299 8.30 14.72 22.40
N ASP A 300 7.45 15.62 22.92
CA ASP A 300 6.50 15.34 24.01
C ASP A 300 5.46 14.27 23.64
N THR A 301 5.15 14.09 22.35
CA THR A 301 4.22 13.08 21.85
C THR A 301 4.71 11.66 22.15
N SER A 302 6.02 11.41 22.09
CA SER A 302 6.59 10.06 22.30
C SER A 302 6.46 9.58 23.76
N GLN A 303 6.59 10.48 24.73
CA GLN A 303 6.44 10.18 26.14
C GLN A 303 4.98 9.89 26.49
N ILE A 304 4.07 10.70 25.94
CA ILE A 304 2.62 10.51 26.09
C ILE A 304 2.18 9.18 25.48
N GLU A 305 2.68 8.85 24.28
CA GLU A 305 2.36 7.58 23.62
C GLU A 305 2.86 6.37 24.44
N THR A 306 4.08 6.46 24.99
CA THR A 306 4.61 5.42 25.88
C THR A 306 3.75 5.25 27.13
N GLN A 307 3.31 6.35 27.75
CA GLN A 307 2.45 6.30 28.92
C GLN A 307 1.08 5.67 28.61
N ILE A 308 0.47 6.02 27.47
CA ILE A 308 -0.79 5.39 27.01
C ILE A 308 -0.59 3.89 26.77
N GLN A 309 0.56 3.50 26.21
CA GLN A 309 0.87 2.09 25.97
C GLN A 309 1.00 1.30 27.29
N GLU A 310 1.72 1.83 28.28
CA GLU A 310 1.86 1.21 29.61
C GLU A 310 0.50 1.07 30.31
N ASP A 311 -0.36 2.09 30.22
CA ASP A 311 -1.71 2.06 30.78
C ASP A 311 -2.60 0.99 30.12
N TRP A 312 -2.56 0.87 28.79
CA TRP A 312 -3.26 -0.19 28.05
C TRP A 312 -2.71 -1.58 28.38
N HIS A 313 -1.40 -1.71 28.56
CA HIS A 313 -0.76 -2.96 28.97
C HIS A 313 -1.29 -3.47 30.31
N LEU A 314 -1.41 -2.57 31.29
CA LEU A 314 -1.98 -2.91 32.60
C LEU A 314 -3.45 -3.32 32.51
N LEU A 315 -4.24 -2.67 31.67
CA LEU A 315 -5.64 -3.04 31.46
C LEU A 315 -5.77 -4.41 30.79
N VAL A 316 -4.97 -4.69 29.76
CA VAL A 316 -4.93 -6.01 29.09
C VAL A 316 -4.58 -7.10 30.11
N ARG A 317 -3.54 -6.90 30.94
CA ARG A 317 -3.17 -7.84 32.01
C ARG A 317 -4.35 -8.14 32.94
N ASP A 318 -5.05 -7.10 33.38
CA ASP A 318 -6.17 -7.24 34.32
C ASP A 318 -7.31 -8.03 33.67
N ILE A 319 -7.60 -7.77 32.38
CA ILE A 319 -8.59 -8.53 31.62
C ILE A 319 -8.17 -9.99 31.46
N TYR A 320 -6.89 -10.27 31.15
CA TYR A 320 -6.37 -11.63 31.01
C TYR A 320 -6.30 -12.39 32.34
N SER A 321 -6.31 -11.70 33.49
CA SER A 321 -6.47 -12.34 34.80
C SER A 321 -7.92 -12.73 35.12
N PHE A 322 -8.90 -12.02 34.54
CA PHE A 322 -10.32 -12.16 34.85
C PHE A 322 -11.11 -12.98 33.81
N TYR A 323 -10.98 -12.66 32.53
CA TYR A 323 -11.77 -13.25 31.44
C TYR A 323 -11.68 -14.77 31.33
N PRO A 324 -10.52 -15.42 31.56
CA PRO A 324 -10.48 -16.87 31.54
C PRO A 324 -11.34 -17.53 32.64
N LEU A 325 -11.48 -16.88 33.80
CA LEU A 325 -12.37 -17.34 34.88
C LEU A 325 -13.84 -17.09 34.52
N LEU A 326 -14.12 -15.91 33.95
CA LEU A 326 -15.46 -15.53 33.51
C LEU A 326 -15.98 -16.47 32.42
N ILE A 327 -15.17 -16.78 31.40
CA ILE A 327 -15.55 -17.65 30.28
C ILE A 327 -16.01 -19.02 30.79
N LYS A 328 -15.25 -19.64 31.71
CA LYS A 328 -15.62 -20.94 32.29
C LYS A 328 -16.89 -20.86 33.13
N TYR A 329 -17.04 -19.81 33.93
CA TYR A 329 -18.24 -19.60 34.73
C TYR A 329 -19.50 -19.46 33.84
N VAL A 330 -19.40 -18.69 32.75
CA VAL A 330 -20.47 -18.53 31.76
C VAL A 330 -20.80 -19.86 31.10
N ASP A 331 -19.81 -20.67 30.71
CA ASP A 331 -20.06 -21.97 30.07
C ASP A 331 -20.82 -22.93 30.99
N LEU A 332 -20.59 -22.90 32.30
CA LEU A 332 -21.34 -23.70 33.28
C LEU A 332 -22.78 -23.20 33.46
N GLN A 333 -22.97 -21.88 33.55
CA GLN A 333 -24.27 -21.28 33.91
C GLN A 333 -25.17 -20.93 32.71
N ARG A 334 -24.64 -20.95 31.48
CA ARG A 334 -25.36 -20.53 30.25
C ARG A 334 -26.71 -21.22 30.06
N ASN A 335 -26.78 -22.53 30.25
CA ASN A 335 -28.04 -23.28 30.08
C ASN A 335 -29.11 -22.84 31.10
N HIS A 336 -28.68 -22.48 32.30
CA HIS A 336 -29.57 -21.99 33.36
C HIS A 336 -30.06 -20.57 33.03
N TRP A 337 -29.15 -19.67 32.63
CA TRP A 337 -29.48 -18.28 32.27
C TRP A 337 -30.45 -18.18 31.09
N LEU A 338 -30.29 -19.05 30.08
CA LEU A 338 -31.21 -19.10 28.93
C LEU A 338 -32.62 -19.58 29.29
N ARG A 339 -32.78 -20.36 30.38
CA ARG A 339 -34.08 -20.90 30.82
C ARG A 339 -34.81 -19.99 31.81
N HIS A 340 -34.07 -19.33 32.72
CA HIS A 340 -34.66 -18.61 33.86
C HIS A 340 -34.59 -17.08 33.77
N ASN A 341 -33.99 -16.53 32.71
CA ASN A 341 -33.88 -15.10 32.41
C ASN A 341 -33.45 -14.24 33.63
N ILE A 342 -32.16 -14.28 33.94
CA ILE A 342 -31.56 -13.61 35.12
C ILE A 342 -31.08 -12.20 34.73
N PRO A 343 -31.53 -11.12 35.42
CA PRO A 343 -31.15 -9.75 35.07
C PRO A 343 -29.67 -9.46 35.31
N GLU A 344 -29.05 -10.05 36.33
CA GLU A 344 -27.61 -9.83 36.59
C GLU A 344 -26.70 -10.43 35.49
N ALA A 345 -27.20 -11.39 34.71
CA ALA A 345 -26.48 -11.93 33.55
C ALA A 345 -26.57 -10.99 32.33
N GLU A 346 -27.64 -10.19 32.24
CA GLU A 346 -27.79 -9.13 31.24
C GLU A 346 -26.78 -8.00 31.49
N ASP A 347 -26.66 -7.52 32.72
CA ASP A 347 -25.70 -6.49 33.09
C ASP A 347 -24.25 -6.91 32.80
N LEU A 348 -23.95 -8.19 33.05
CA LEU A 348 -22.66 -8.79 32.70
C LEU A 348 -22.41 -8.79 31.18
N TYR A 349 -23.41 -9.14 30.36
CA TYR A 349 -23.31 -9.07 28.90
C TYR A 349 -23.04 -7.63 28.43
N ASN A 350 -23.79 -6.66 28.95
CA ASN A 350 -23.63 -5.24 28.60
C ASN A 350 -22.21 -4.74 28.91
N CYS A 351 -21.65 -5.11 30.07
CA CYS A 351 -20.28 -4.76 30.42
C CYS A 351 -19.25 -5.31 29.42
N VAL A 352 -19.36 -6.58 29.04
CA VAL A 352 -18.43 -7.22 28.09
C VAL A 352 -18.61 -6.68 26.67
N ALA A 353 -19.85 -6.40 26.25
CA ALA A 353 -20.17 -5.85 24.94
C ALA A 353 -19.59 -4.44 24.73
N GLU A 354 -19.65 -3.59 25.75
CA GLU A 354 -19.05 -2.25 25.70
C GLU A 354 -17.52 -2.29 25.65
N ILE A 355 -16.89 -3.16 26.46
CA ILE A 355 -15.43 -3.38 26.40
C ILE A 355 -15.01 -3.86 25.00
N PHE A 356 -15.77 -4.78 24.40
CA PHE A 356 -15.51 -5.25 23.04
C PHE A 356 -15.66 -4.14 21.99
N ASN A 357 -16.68 -3.28 22.11
CA ASN A 357 -16.88 -2.16 21.21
C ASN A 357 -15.70 -1.17 21.28
N ILE A 358 -15.22 -0.85 22.49
CA ILE A 358 -14.02 -0.01 22.68
C ILE A 358 -12.78 -0.69 22.09
N TRP A 359 -12.59 -1.97 22.35
CA TRP A 359 -11.48 -2.77 21.80
C TRP A 359 -11.48 -2.78 20.26
N SER A 360 -12.65 -2.89 19.64
CA SER A 360 -12.76 -2.87 18.16
C SER A 360 -12.48 -1.50 17.54
N LYS A 361 -12.64 -0.41 18.30
CA LYS A 361 -12.42 0.97 17.86
C LYS A 361 -11.01 1.48 18.14
N SER A 362 -10.42 1.11 19.28
CA SER A 362 -9.09 1.56 19.71
C SER A 362 -7.98 0.81 18.97
N GLN A 363 -7.03 1.56 18.41
CA GLN A 363 -5.87 0.97 17.73
C GLN A 363 -4.81 0.50 18.72
N TYR A 364 -4.67 1.20 19.86
CA TYR A 364 -3.70 0.88 20.90
C TYR A 364 -4.12 -0.36 21.69
N PHE A 365 -5.40 -0.49 22.03
CA PHE A 365 -5.89 -1.62 22.80
C PHE A 365 -5.70 -2.96 22.05
N LEU A 366 -6.06 -3.02 20.77
CA LEU A 366 -5.89 -4.23 19.96
C LEU A 366 -4.41 -4.59 19.77
N ARG A 367 -3.54 -3.59 19.57
CA ARG A 367 -2.09 -3.81 19.42
C ARG A 367 -1.46 -4.30 20.72
N GLU A 368 -1.82 -3.69 21.85
CA GLU A 368 -1.23 -4.04 23.14
C GLU A 368 -1.72 -5.41 23.65
N GLU A 369 -2.95 -5.82 23.30
CA GLU A 369 -3.38 -7.20 23.52
C GLU A 369 -2.47 -8.21 22.79
N GLN A 370 -2.17 -7.97 21.51
CA GLN A 370 -1.29 -8.84 20.74
C GLN A 370 0.13 -8.86 21.32
N ASN A 371 0.66 -7.69 21.72
CA ASN A 371 1.95 -7.59 22.40
C ASN A 371 1.96 -8.44 23.67
N PHE A 372 0.92 -8.33 24.50
CA PHE A 372 0.80 -9.07 25.75
C PHE A 372 0.73 -10.60 25.53
N ILE A 373 -0.05 -11.07 24.55
CA ILE A 373 -0.12 -12.49 24.18
C ILE A 373 1.26 -12.99 23.73
N SER A 374 1.95 -12.21 22.90
CA SER A 374 3.25 -12.59 22.34
C SER A 374 4.37 -12.60 23.40
N ALA A 375 4.38 -11.61 24.30
CA ALA A 375 5.40 -11.47 25.35
C ALA A 375 5.29 -12.55 26.42
N ASN A 376 4.08 -13.01 26.72
CA ASN A 376 3.81 -14.04 27.73
C ASN A 376 3.58 -15.45 27.12
N GLU A 377 3.74 -15.60 25.79
CA GLU A 377 3.53 -16.85 25.05
C GLU A 377 2.17 -17.54 25.34
N ILE A 378 1.11 -16.74 25.54
CA ILE A 378 -0.20 -17.25 25.96
C ILE A 378 -0.90 -17.99 24.81
N ASP A 379 -1.33 -19.23 25.06
CA ASP A 379 -2.25 -19.93 24.19
C ASP A 379 -3.70 -19.72 24.67
N ASN A 380 -4.41 -18.82 24.00
CA ASN A 380 -5.80 -18.50 24.32
C ASN A 380 -6.71 -19.75 24.27
N MET A 381 -6.39 -20.75 23.44
CA MET A 381 -7.19 -21.98 23.40
C MET A 381 -7.02 -22.83 24.65
N VAL A 382 -5.82 -22.87 25.23
CA VAL A 382 -5.56 -23.57 26.51
C VAL A 382 -6.35 -22.93 27.65
N LEU A 383 -6.52 -21.60 27.62
CA LEU A 383 -7.28 -20.87 28.63
C LEU A 383 -8.81 -21.03 28.52
N ILE A 384 -9.33 -21.44 27.36
CA ILE A 384 -10.78 -21.51 27.07
C ILE A 384 -11.32 -22.95 27.00
N MET A 385 -10.49 -23.95 26.66
CA MET A 385 -10.96 -25.33 26.45
C MET A 385 -11.56 -25.95 27.74
N PRO A 386 -12.63 -26.77 27.62
CA PRO A 386 -13.18 -27.50 28.75
C PRO A 386 -12.09 -28.37 29.39
N THR A 387 -11.92 -28.24 30.69
CA THR A 387 -10.90 -28.98 31.46
C THR A 387 -11.37 -30.41 31.68
N ALA A 388 -11.58 -31.15 30.60
CA ALA A 388 -11.80 -32.60 30.64
C ALA A 388 -10.49 -33.36 30.90
N THR A 389 -9.36 -32.67 30.91
CA THR A 389 -8.05 -33.21 31.27
C THR A 389 -7.41 -32.34 32.34
N ARG A 390 -7.13 -32.95 33.50
CA ARG A 390 -6.34 -32.37 34.60
C ARG A 390 -5.04 -31.79 34.02
N ARG A 391 -4.71 -30.55 34.40
CA ARG A 391 -3.50 -29.76 34.04
C ARG A 391 -2.94 -30.05 32.63
N PRO A 392 -3.15 -29.19 31.63
CA PRO A 392 -2.31 -29.24 30.44
C PRO A 392 -0.87 -28.96 30.87
N VAL A 393 0.04 -29.88 30.55
CA VAL A 393 1.49 -29.69 30.71
C VAL A 393 1.86 -28.40 29.98
N VAL A 394 2.19 -27.34 30.71
CA VAL A 394 2.79 -26.14 30.13
C VAL A 394 4.18 -26.55 29.67
N PRO A 395 4.50 -26.56 28.36
CA PRO A 395 5.84 -26.93 27.92
C PRO A 395 6.75 -25.72 28.14
N ASP A 396 7.17 -25.50 29.39
CA ASP A 396 8.16 -24.48 29.69
C ASP A 396 9.58 -25.08 29.56
N GLY A 397 10.32 -24.59 28.57
CA GLY A 397 11.78 -24.63 28.51
C GLY A 397 12.52 -25.95 28.74
N THR A 398 12.44 -26.93 27.81
CA THR A 398 13.58 -27.86 27.60
C THR A 398 13.84 -28.14 26.12
N GLN A 399 15.12 -28.04 25.76
CA GLN A 399 15.66 -28.44 24.46
C GLN A 399 15.34 -29.92 24.21
N THR A 400 14.43 -30.20 23.29
CA THR A 400 14.21 -31.54 22.77
C THR A 400 15.31 -31.93 21.79
N SER A 401 16.01 -32.99 22.14
CA SER A 401 16.97 -33.72 21.33
C SER A 401 16.38 -34.20 20.00
N GLY A 402 17.17 -34.06 18.93
CA GLY A 402 17.16 -35.05 17.85
C GLY A 402 16.06 -34.93 16.79
N GLY A 403 15.61 -33.74 16.43
CA GLY A 403 14.81 -33.51 15.23
C GLY A 403 15.09 -32.12 14.68
N LYS A 404 15.51 -32.02 13.41
CA LYS A 404 15.78 -30.74 12.72
C LYS A 404 14.66 -29.74 13.04
N LYS A 405 14.97 -28.73 13.86
CA LYS A 405 14.16 -27.52 14.02
C LYS A 405 14.02 -26.88 12.64
N LYS A 406 12.94 -27.21 11.95
CA LYS A 406 12.40 -26.36 10.90
C LYS A 406 11.99 -25.10 11.63
N HIS A 407 12.78 -24.04 11.47
CA HIS A 407 12.41 -22.68 11.81
C HIS A 407 10.98 -22.47 11.31
N ARG A 408 10.01 -22.51 12.22
CA ARG A 408 8.60 -22.39 11.86
C ARG A 408 8.29 -20.90 11.82
N ASP A 409 8.94 -20.20 10.88
CA ASP A 409 8.46 -18.95 10.30
C ASP A 409 7.22 -19.24 9.44
N LYS A 410 6.21 -19.92 10.01
CA LYS A 410 4.86 -19.63 9.57
C LYS A 410 4.57 -18.29 10.20
N LYS A 411 4.75 -17.23 9.42
CA LYS A 411 4.15 -15.92 9.61
C LYS A 411 2.80 -16.16 10.29
N ARG A 412 2.74 -15.93 11.61
CA ARG A 412 1.53 -16.19 12.40
C ARG A 412 0.44 -15.37 11.72
N ASP A 413 -0.63 -16.06 11.34
CA ASP A 413 -1.70 -15.49 10.55
C ASP A 413 -2.42 -14.49 11.45
N LYS A 414 -2.08 -13.21 11.34
CA LYS A 414 -2.57 -12.14 12.23
C LYS A 414 -4.10 -12.18 12.35
N GLU A 415 -4.78 -12.61 11.29
CA GLU A 415 -6.24 -12.78 11.23
C GLU A 415 -6.75 -13.87 12.17
N LYS A 416 -6.05 -15.01 12.27
CA LYS A 416 -6.41 -16.10 13.19
C LYS A 416 -6.15 -15.75 14.65
N GLU A 417 -5.19 -14.86 14.92
CA GLU A 417 -4.91 -14.38 16.28
C GLU A 417 -5.99 -13.44 16.78
N ILE A 418 -6.52 -12.55 15.93
CA ILE A 418 -7.66 -11.67 16.29
C ILE A 418 -8.91 -12.50 16.60
N GLN A 419 -9.19 -13.54 15.80
CA GLN A 419 -10.33 -14.45 16.05
C GLN A 419 -10.19 -15.26 17.34
N ALA A 420 -8.94 -15.52 17.78
CA ALA A 420 -8.63 -16.24 19.00
C ALA A 420 -8.51 -15.33 20.23
N SER A 421 -8.75 -14.01 20.12
CA SER A 421 -8.73 -13.07 21.26
C SER A 421 -9.73 -13.48 22.35
N LEU A 422 -9.33 -13.30 23.62
CA LEU A 422 -10.22 -13.52 24.76
C LEU A 422 -11.41 -12.56 24.76
N MET A 423 -11.28 -11.35 24.18
CA MET A 423 -12.38 -10.39 24.05
C MET A 423 -13.50 -10.98 23.18
N VAL A 424 -13.10 -11.54 22.03
CA VAL A 424 -14.00 -12.18 21.07
C VAL A 424 -14.60 -13.45 21.68
N ALA A 425 -13.78 -14.28 22.34
CA ALA A 425 -14.23 -15.52 22.94
C ALA A 425 -15.26 -15.30 24.05
N CYS A 426 -14.99 -14.39 24.99
CA CYS A 426 -15.91 -14.06 26.08
C CYS A 426 -17.25 -13.53 25.56
N LEU A 427 -17.20 -12.60 24.62
CA LEU A 427 -18.39 -12.06 23.98
C LEU A 427 -19.20 -13.14 23.25
N LYS A 428 -18.56 -14.01 22.45
CA LYS A 428 -19.25 -15.11 21.74
C LYS A 428 -19.96 -16.07 22.68
N ARG A 429 -19.44 -16.32 23.88
CA ARG A 429 -20.09 -17.18 24.90
C ARG A 429 -21.31 -16.51 25.53
N LEU A 430 -21.26 -15.20 25.75
CA LEU A 430 -22.35 -14.40 26.34
C LEU A 430 -23.41 -13.95 25.30
N LEU A 431 -23.08 -13.91 24.01
CA LEU A 431 -23.97 -13.46 22.93
C LEU A 431 -25.38 -14.09 22.93
N PRO A 432 -25.56 -15.41 23.18
CA PRO A 432 -26.88 -16.01 23.29
C PRO A 432 -27.73 -15.44 24.42
N VAL A 433 -27.11 -15.03 25.53
CA VAL A 433 -27.79 -14.38 26.65
C VAL A 433 -28.28 -13.00 26.21
N GLY A 434 -27.44 -12.24 25.50
CA GLY A 434 -27.82 -10.94 24.94
C GLY A 434 -28.89 -11.02 23.85
N LEU A 435 -28.90 -12.07 23.01
CA LEU A 435 -29.94 -12.27 21.99
C LEU A 435 -31.29 -12.66 22.59
N ASN A 436 -31.30 -13.37 23.73
CA ASN A 436 -32.52 -13.74 24.45
C ASN A 436 -33.29 -12.53 25.03
N LEU A 437 -32.69 -11.34 25.02
CA LEU A 437 -33.31 -10.08 25.47
C LEU A 437 -34.35 -9.54 24.48
N PHE A 438 -34.21 -9.89 23.20
CA PHE A 438 -35.02 -9.34 22.12
C PHE A 438 -36.14 -10.30 21.72
N ALA A 439 -37.34 -9.77 21.55
CA ALA A 439 -38.42 -10.52 20.91
C ALA A 439 -38.07 -10.80 19.44
N GLY A 440 -38.70 -11.79 18.81
CA GLY A 440 -38.34 -12.21 17.46
C GLY A 440 -38.34 -11.09 16.40
N ARG A 441 -39.28 -10.13 16.48
CA ARG A 441 -39.30 -8.93 15.63
C ARG A 441 -38.10 -8.00 15.85
N GLU A 442 -37.65 -7.86 17.09
CA GLU A 442 -36.50 -7.02 17.44
C GLU A 442 -35.19 -7.69 17.01
N GLN A 443 -35.09 -9.02 17.08
CA GLN A 443 -33.95 -9.78 16.56
C GLN A 443 -33.79 -9.64 15.05
N GLU A 444 -34.88 -9.65 14.29
CA GLU A 444 -34.87 -9.37 12.84
C GLU A 444 -34.39 -7.94 12.56
N LEU A 445 -34.88 -6.96 13.33
CA LEU A 445 -34.47 -5.57 13.17
C LEU A 445 -32.98 -5.36 13.49
N VAL A 446 -32.43 -6.09 14.47
CA VAL A 446 -30.99 -6.14 14.76
C VAL A 446 -30.18 -6.62 13.54
N GLN A 447 -30.64 -7.66 12.82
CA GLN A 447 -29.97 -8.13 11.60
C GLN A 447 -30.03 -7.09 10.48
N HIS A 448 -31.17 -6.44 10.28
CA HIS A 448 -31.29 -5.35 9.29
C HIS A 448 -30.38 -4.17 9.60
N CYS A 449 -30.26 -3.77 10.88
CA CYS A 449 -29.33 -2.73 11.30
C CYS A 449 -27.87 -3.14 11.05
N LYS A 450 -27.52 -4.41 11.33
CA LYS A 450 -26.19 -4.98 11.04
C LYS A 450 -25.86 -4.94 9.54
N ASP A 451 -26.79 -5.31 8.66
CA ASP A 451 -26.58 -5.27 7.21
C ASP A 451 -26.39 -3.83 6.69
N ARG A 452 -27.02 -2.84 7.33
CA ARG A 452 -26.80 -1.41 7.03
C ARG A 452 -25.42 -0.93 7.51
N PHE A 453 -24.95 -1.40 8.66
CA PHE A 453 -23.56 -1.18 9.08
C PHE A 453 -22.56 -1.80 8.09
N LEU A 454 -22.84 -2.99 7.54
CA LEU A 454 -22.01 -3.59 6.48
C LEU A 454 -21.99 -2.76 5.18
N LYS A 455 -23.08 -2.06 4.87
CA LYS A 455 -23.17 -1.10 3.76
C LYS A 455 -22.55 0.28 4.05
N LYS A 456 -21.93 0.46 5.23
CA LYS A 456 -21.27 1.72 5.67
C LYS A 456 -22.20 2.94 5.71
N ILE A 457 -23.47 2.74 6.08
CA ILE A 457 -24.42 3.84 6.31
C ILE A 457 -24.09 4.54 7.66
N PRO A 458 -24.22 5.88 7.76
CA PRO A 458 -24.00 6.61 9.02
C PRO A 458 -24.86 6.10 10.18
N GLU A 459 -24.34 6.19 11.41
CA GLU A 459 -25.01 5.67 12.61
C GLU A 459 -26.35 6.37 12.89
N TYR A 460 -26.46 7.68 12.62
CA TYR A 460 -27.68 8.44 12.86
C TYR A 460 -28.85 7.95 11.99
N ASP A 461 -28.59 7.62 10.72
CA ASP A 461 -29.59 7.07 9.80
C ASP A 461 -30.08 5.68 10.24
N ILE A 462 -29.21 4.89 10.87
CA ILE A 462 -29.54 3.55 11.36
C ILE A 462 -30.45 3.65 12.60
N VAL A 463 -30.16 4.60 13.50
CA VAL A 463 -31.01 4.89 14.67
C VAL A 463 -32.40 5.36 14.22
N GLU A 464 -32.47 6.25 13.22
CA GLU A 464 -33.74 6.73 12.66
C GLU A 464 -34.52 5.58 12.00
N PHE A 465 -33.85 4.75 11.20
CA PHE A 465 -34.44 3.56 10.60
C PHE A 465 -35.05 2.60 11.64
N ALA A 466 -34.32 2.32 12.74
CA ALA A 466 -34.81 1.48 13.82
C ALA A 466 -36.05 2.09 14.51
N LYS A 467 -36.05 3.41 14.74
CA LYS A 467 -37.23 4.15 15.26
C LYS A 467 -38.43 3.99 14.30
N THR A 468 -38.23 4.22 13.01
CA THR A 468 -39.32 4.12 12.01
C THR A 468 -39.91 2.71 11.93
N GLN A 469 -39.07 1.67 11.89
CA GLN A 469 -39.53 0.28 11.77
C GLN A 469 -40.27 -0.25 13.00
N LEU A 470 -39.94 0.23 14.20
CA LEU A 470 -40.69 -0.12 15.41
C LEU A 470 -42.06 0.57 15.47
N THR A 471 -42.23 1.72 14.81
CA THR A 471 -43.50 2.49 14.81
C THR A 471 -44.50 2.05 13.73
N LEU A 472 -44.08 1.27 12.73
CA LEU A 472 -44.94 0.79 11.65
C LEU A 472 -45.77 -0.45 12.11
N PRO A 473 -47.09 -0.52 11.82
CA PRO A 473 -47.90 -1.70 12.07
C PRO A 473 -47.58 -2.85 11.09
N ASP A 474 -47.54 -4.09 11.60
CA ASP A 474 -47.15 -5.29 10.84
C ASP A 474 -47.96 -5.45 9.54
N LYS A 475 -47.27 -5.36 8.40
CA LYS A 475 -47.73 -5.95 7.13
C LYS A 475 -46.85 -7.15 6.85
N ILE A 476 -47.35 -8.34 7.19
CA ILE A 476 -46.77 -9.60 6.75
C ILE A 476 -47.08 -9.71 5.26
N ASP A 477 -46.05 -9.66 4.41
CA ASP A 477 -46.21 -9.91 2.98
C ASP A 477 -46.34 -11.42 2.74
N PRO A 478 -47.48 -11.92 2.22
CA PRO A 478 -47.69 -13.34 1.97
C PRO A 478 -46.78 -13.93 0.88
N ALA A 479 -46.05 -13.09 0.14
CA ALA A 479 -45.13 -13.51 -0.92
C ALA A 479 -43.69 -13.79 -0.44
N ASP A 480 -43.38 -13.55 0.84
CA ASP A 480 -42.02 -13.72 1.39
C ASP A 480 -41.70 -15.20 1.70
N GLU A 481 -40.58 -15.70 1.14
CA GLU A 481 -40.10 -17.09 1.32
C GLU A 481 -39.80 -17.44 2.79
N MET A 482 -39.56 -16.43 3.64
CA MET A 482 -39.29 -16.57 5.08
C MET A 482 -40.53 -16.33 5.99
N SER A 483 -41.74 -16.27 5.42
CA SER A 483 -42.99 -16.06 6.18
C SER A 483 -43.22 -17.04 7.36
N TRP A 484 -42.70 -18.26 7.28
CA TRP A 484 -42.75 -19.22 8.37
C TRP A 484 -41.83 -18.85 9.55
N GLN A 485 -40.72 -18.14 9.33
CA GLN A 485 -39.86 -17.60 10.41
C GLN A 485 -40.58 -16.48 11.15
N HIS A 486 -41.21 -15.53 10.44
CA HIS A 486 -42.00 -14.46 11.06
C HIS A 486 -43.15 -15.02 11.93
N TYR A 487 -43.80 -16.10 11.50
CA TYR A 487 -44.81 -16.81 12.29
C TYR A 487 -44.22 -17.49 13.54
N LEU A 488 -43.04 -18.10 13.43
CA LEU A 488 -42.34 -18.76 14.54
C LEU A 488 -41.87 -17.76 15.61
N TYR A 489 -41.29 -16.65 15.16
CA TYR A 489 -40.79 -15.55 15.99
C TYR A 489 -41.90 -14.76 16.69
N SER A 490 -43.09 -14.69 16.07
CA SER A 490 -44.33 -14.20 16.70
C SER A 490 -44.83 -15.10 17.83
N GLN A 491 -44.56 -16.42 17.79
CA GLN A 491 -44.97 -17.38 18.81
C GLN A 491 -43.96 -17.56 19.97
N LEU A 492 -42.67 -17.29 19.76
CA LEU A 492 -41.60 -17.53 20.75
C LEU A 492 -41.39 -16.39 21.76
N GLY A 493 -41.85 -15.17 21.48
CA GLY A 493 -41.64 -14.01 22.36
C GLY A 493 -42.65 -13.90 23.49
N SER A 494 -42.19 -13.71 24.74
CA SER A 494 -43.04 -13.22 25.82
C SER A 494 -43.63 -11.86 25.44
N LYS A 495 -44.95 -11.77 25.28
CA LYS A 495 -45.66 -10.56 24.86
C LYS A 495 -45.56 -9.47 25.93
N LYS A 496 -44.49 -8.66 25.90
CA LYS A 496 -44.55 -7.27 26.37
C LYS A 496 -44.89 -6.39 25.17
N SER A 497 -46.17 -6.05 25.02
CA SER A 497 -46.61 -5.08 24.02
C SER A 497 -46.08 -3.69 24.42
N VAL A 498 -45.04 -3.21 23.76
CA VAL A 498 -44.57 -1.83 23.90
C VAL A 498 -45.55 -0.94 23.14
N SER A 499 -46.46 -0.28 23.86
CA SER A 499 -47.31 0.77 23.30
C SER A 499 -46.55 2.10 23.26
N VAL A 500 -46.86 2.92 22.25
CA VAL A 500 -46.10 4.11 21.81
C VAL A 500 -45.95 5.22 22.87
N ASN A 501 -46.49 5.09 24.08
CA ASN A 501 -46.45 6.14 25.12
C ASN A 501 -46.31 5.60 26.56
N VAL A 502 -45.48 4.58 26.80
CA VAL A 502 -45.15 4.16 28.17
C VAL A 502 -43.82 4.79 28.58
N VAL A 503 -43.90 5.69 29.55
CA VAL A 503 -42.75 6.28 30.24
C VAL A 503 -42.45 5.38 31.45
N ASP A 504 -41.21 4.97 31.65
CA ASP A 504 -40.82 4.23 32.86
C ASP A 504 -40.92 5.12 34.11
N ASN A 505 -40.90 4.55 35.31
CA ASN A 505 -40.97 5.27 36.61
C ASN A 505 -39.91 6.38 36.78
N ASN A 506 -38.89 6.43 35.90
CA ASN A 506 -37.80 7.40 35.86
C ASN A 506 -37.91 8.46 34.73
N GLY A 507 -39.02 8.55 34.00
CA GLY A 507 -39.23 9.63 33.02
C GLY A 507 -38.59 9.42 31.63
N LYS A 508 -38.07 8.22 31.32
CA LYS A 508 -37.46 7.89 30.02
C LYS A 508 -38.42 7.16 29.07
N ASN A 509 -38.33 7.45 27.76
CA ASN A 509 -39.13 6.80 26.71
C ASN A 509 -38.64 5.36 26.49
N LEU A 510 -39.48 4.35 26.79
CA LEU A 510 -39.14 2.93 26.54
C LEU A 510 -38.78 2.61 25.08
N LEU A 511 -39.33 3.38 24.14
CA LEU A 511 -39.10 3.19 22.71
C LEU A 511 -37.69 3.59 22.30
N GLU A 512 -37.15 4.66 22.88
CA GLU A 512 -35.78 5.12 22.59
C GLU A 512 -34.75 4.17 23.20
N GLU A 513 -34.99 3.71 24.42
CA GLU A 513 -34.15 2.71 25.09
C GLU A 513 -34.12 1.36 24.34
N THR A 514 -35.24 0.96 23.75
CA THR A 514 -35.30 -0.27 22.94
C THR A 514 -34.54 -0.10 21.63
N VAL A 515 -34.62 1.07 20.99
CA VAL A 515 -33.83 1.39 19.79
C VAL A 515 -32.33 1.41 20.11
N GLU A 516 -31.92 2.05 21.20
CA GLU A 516 -30.52 2.09 21.62
C GLU A 516 -29.96 0.68 21.85
N ARG A 517 -30.72 -0.20 22.51
CA ARG A 517 -30.34 -1.61 22.69
C ARG A 517 -30.20 -2.37 21.38
N ILE A 518 -31.11 -2.17 20.41
CA ILE A 518 -31.06 -2.79 19.08
C ILE A 518 -29.82 -2.31 18.30
N VAL A 519 -29.54 -1.01 18.33
CA VAL A 519 -28.37 -0.44 17.65
C VAL A 519 -27.07 -0.91 18.32
N ALA A 520 -27.01 -0.98 19.65
CA ALA A 520 -25.86 -1.52 20.37
C ALA A 520 -25.59 -2.99 20.02
N MET A 521 -26.62 -3.84 20.01
CA MET A 521 -26.49 -5.25 19.63
C MET A 521 -26.07 -5.42 18.16
N SER A 522 -26.63 -4.63 17.24
CA SER A 522 -26.25 -4.69 15.82
C SER A 522 -24.81 -4.24 15.56
N LYS A 523 -24.29 -3.26 16.31
CA LYS A 523 -22.86 -2.89 16.29
C LYS A 523 -21.96 -4.03 16.75
N VAL A 524 -22.34 -4.74 17.81
CA VAL A 524 -21.60 -5.90 18.32
C VAL A 524 -21.55 -7.01 17.27
N LEU A 525 -22.69 -7.33 16.64
CA LEU A 525 -22.75 -8.32 15.56
C LEU A 525 -21.98 -7.89 14.31
N TYR A 526 -21.99 -6.60 13.97
CA TYR A 526 -21.17 -6.03 12.91
C TYR A 526 -19.68 -6.20 13.22
N GLY A 527 -19.24 -5.84 14.43
CA GLY A 527 -17.85 -6.01 14.88
C GLY A 527 -17.39 -7.48 14.82
N LEU A 528 -18.23 -8.41 15.29
CA LEU A 528 -17.96 -9.86 15.17
C LEU A 528 -17.91 -10.32 13.71
N HIS A 529 -18.81 -9.84 12.85
CA HIS A 529 -18.81 -10.18 11.42
C HIS A 529 -17.53 -9.71 10.72
N MET A 530 -17.05 -8.50 11.04
CA MET A 530 -15.79 -7.97 10.51
C MET A 530 -14.58 -8.80 10.91
N ILE A 531 -14.60 -9.40 12.11
CA ILE A 531 -13.51 -10.25 12.63
C ILE A 531 -13.57 -11.67 12.03
N ASP A 532 -14.77 -12.24 11.86
CA ASP A 532 -14.94 -13.59 11.33
C ASP A 532 -14.79 -13.66 9.81
N HIS A 533 -15.02 -12.55 9.08
CA HIS A 533 -14.99 -12.49 7.60
C HIS A 533 -14.06 -11.38 7.04
N PRO A 534 -12.75 -11.40 7.35
CA PRO A 534 -11.80 -10.39 6.85
C PRO A 534 -11.67 -10.39 5.31
N GLN A 535 -11.99 -11.51 4.65
CA GLN A 535 -11.84 -11.69 3.20
C GLN A 535 -12.75 -10.81 2.33
N GLN A 536 -13.81 -10.21 2.88
CA GLN A 536 -14.65 -9.29 2.10
C GLN A 536 -14.02 -7.90 1.92
N GLN A 537 -13.03 -7.50 2.75
CA GLN A 537 -12.24 -6.28 2.53
C GLN A 537 -11.00 -6.51 1.66
N GLN A 538 -10.53 -7.75 1.50
CA GLN A 538 -9.33 -8.07 0.72
C GLN A 538 -9.59 -9.19 -0.29
N LYS A 539 -10.32 -8.88 -1.37
CA LYS A 539 -10.06 -9.50 -2.68
C LYS A 539 -8.71 -9.05 -3.29
N GLY A 540 -7.84 -8.42 -2.50
CA GLY A 540 -6.40 -8.38 -2.73
C GLY A 540 -5.75 -9.61 -2.11
N VAL A 541 -5.85 -10.76 -2.78
CA VAL A 541 -4.93 -11.88 -2.54
C VAL A 541 -3.53 -11.26 -2.54
N TYR A 542 -2.76 -11.41 -1.45
CA TYR A 542 -1.32 -11.14 -1.45
C TYR A 542 -0.67 -12.06 -2.48
N ARG A 543 -0.78 -11.69 -3.77
CA ARG A 543 0.10 -12.18 -4.81
C ARG A 543 1.47 -11.70 -4.36
N SER A 544 2.38 -12.64 -4.19
CA SER A 544 3.79 -12.32 -3.99
C SER A 544 4.21 -11.35 -5.09
N VAL A 545 4.31 -10.05 -4.76
CA VAL A 545 4.67 -8.97 -5.69
C VAL A 545 6.09 -9.17 -6.25
N VAL A 546 6.83 -10.11 -5.66
CA VAL A 546 8.21 -10.45 -6.00
C VAL A 546 8.24 -11.90 -6.51
N SER A 547 8.68 -12.08 -7.75
CA SER A 547 8.88 -13.40 -8.35
C SER A 547 9.91 -14.23 -7.58
N THR A 548 9.85 -15.57 -7.68
CA THR A 548 10.83 -16.46 -7.03
C THR A 548 12.26 -16.15 -7.47
N GLN A 549 12.45 -15.71 -8.72
CA GLN A 549 13.75 -15.33 -9.25
C GLN A 549 14.21 -13.98 -8.68
N ARG A 550 13.32 -12.99 -8.56
CA ARG A 550 13.62 -11.72 -7.88
C ARG A 550 13.93 -11.93 -6.39
N LYS A 551 13.29 -12.88 -5.71
CA LYS A 551 13.69 -13.30 -4.34
C LYS A 551 15.11 -13.89 -4.31
N ARG A 552 15.48 -14.70 -5.30
CA ARG A 552 16.87 -15.19 -5.43
C ARG A 552 17.85 -14.06 -5.71
N ALA A 553 17.49 -13.08 -6.54
CA ALA A 553 18.31 -11.89 -6.78
C ALA A 553 18.52 -11.07 -5.50
N VAL A 554 17.45 -10.82 -4.72
CA VAL A 554 17.54 -10.16 -3.40
C VAL A 554 18.46 -10.94 -2.45
N LEU A 555 18.34 -12.27 -2.41
CA LEU A 555 19.25 -13.12 -1.63
C LEU A 555 20.70 -13.06 -2.14
N SER A 556 20.90 -12.88 -3.44
CA SER A 556 22.22 -12.64 -4.03
C SER A 556 22.77 -11.25 -3.67
N CYS A 557 21.93 -10.22 -3.56
CA CYS A 557 22.34 -8.89 -3.08
C CYS A 557 22.88 -8.96 -1.65
N PHE A 558 22.23 -9.72 -0.76
CA PHE A 558 22.77 -9.96 0.60
C PHE A 558 24.08 -10.76 0.61
N ARG A 559 24.40 -11.47 -0.47
CA ARG A 559 25.68 -12.19 -0.65
C ARG A 559 26.71 -11.38 -1.43
N GLN A 560 26.37 -10.18 -1.93
CA GLN A 560 27.34 -9.36 -2.64
C GLN A 560 28.44 -8.91 -1.68
N ALA A 561 29.67 -9.08 -2.14
CA ALA A 561 30.85 -8.59 -1.44
C ALA A 561 30.81 -7.06 -1.40
N SER A 562 31.13 -6.48 -0.23
CA SER A 562 31.24 -5.04 -0.07
C SER A 562 32.33 -4.48 -0.98
N LEU A 563 32.19 -3.23 -1.43
CA LEU A 563 33.17 -2.57 -2.33
C LEU A 563 34.60 -2.62 -1.75
N HIS A 564 34.75 -2.46 -0.43
CA HIS A 564 36.05 -2.52 0.26
C HIS A 564 36.67 -3.93 0.31
N SER A 565 35.86 -4.98 0.15
CA SER A 565 36.33 -6.38 0.13
C SER A 565 36.70 -6.86 -1.27
N LEU A 566 36.42 -6.07 -2.32
CA LEU A 566 36.76 -6.43 -3.68
C LEU A 566 38.28 -6.31 -3.92
N PRO A 567 38.87 -7.21 -4.74
CA PRO A 567 40.25 -7.06 -5.18
C PRO A 567 40.46 -5.71 -5.88
N ARG A 568 41.61 -5.05 -5.58
CA ARG A 568 41.93 -3.71 -6.08
C ARG A 568 41.72 -3.53 -7.58
N HIS A 569 42.14 -4.50 -8.40
CA HIS A 569 41.98 -4.44 -9.86
C HIS A 569 40.51 -4.44 -10.30
N ARG A 570 39.62 -5.15 -9.60
CA ARG A 570 38.20 -5.23 -9.95
C ARG A 570 37.46 -3.94 -9.60
N ALA A 571 37.79 -3.35 -8.45
CA ALA A 571 37.28 -2.03 -8.08
C ALA A 571 37.73 -0.96 -9.07
N ILE A 572 39.01 -0.98 -9.48
CA ILE A 572 39.53 -0.06 -10.51
C ILE A 572 38.81 -0.24 -11.85
N ASN A 573 38.53 -1.47 -12.29
CA ASN A 573 37.81 -1.70 -13.55
C ASN A 573 36.36 -1.16 -13.51
N ILE A 574 35.66 -1.33 -12.39
CA ILE A 574 34.31 -0.77 -12.20
C ILE A 574 34.40 0.75 -12.24
N PHE A 575 35.34 1.34 -11.50
CA PHE A 575 35.57 2.78 -11.48
C PHE A 575 35.89 3.33 -12.87
N ILE A 576 36.81 2.71 -13.62
CA ILE A 576 37.17 3.17 -14.98
C ILE A 576 35.98 3.10 -15.92
N ARG A 577 35.14 2.05 -15.83
CA ARG A 577 33.92 1.97 -16.64
C ARG A 577 32.95 3.09 -16.30
N THR A 578 32.62 3.28 -15.02
CA THR A 578 31.71 4.35 -14.58
C THR A 578 32.27 5.75 -14.89
N TYR A 579 33.58 5.95 -14.71
CA TYR A 579 34.25 7.20 -15.05
C TYR A 579 34.22 7.47 -16.56
N ARG A 580 34.43 6.44 -17.39
CA ARG A 580 34.29 6.58 -18.83
C ARG A 580 32.86 6.97 -19.22
N ASP A 581 31.87 6.26 -18.69
CA ASP A 581 30.47 6.40 -19.11
C ASP A 581 29.83 7.72 -18.61
N PHE A 582 30.22 8.23 -17.44
CA PHE A 582 29.61 9.45 -16.86
C PHE A 582 30.49 10.70 -16.91
N TRP A 583 31.81 10.59 -17.08
CA TRP A 583 32.70 11.75 -17.03
C TRP A 583 33.41 12.02 -18.36
N LEU A 584 33.80 10.97 -19.09
CA LEU A 584 34.54 11.14 -20.35
C LEU A 584 33.66 11.18 -21.60
N GLN A 585 32.42 10.69 -21.55
CA GLN A 585 31.49 10.73 -22.68
C GLN A 585 30.89 12.13 -22.89
N ASP A 586 30.60 12.85 -21.81
CA ASP A 586 29.95 14.16 -21.84
C ASP A 586 30.96 15.33 -21.91
N GLU A 587 32.26 15.06 -21.81
CA GLU A 587 33.30 16.09 -21.89
C GLU A 587 33.49 16.53 -23.36
N ASN A 588 33.14 17.78 -23.67
CA ASN A 588 33.38 18.36 -24.99
C ASN A 588 34.89 18.49 -25.23
N VAL A 589 35.44 17.63 -26.09
CA VAL A 589 36.88 17.54 -26.39
C VAL A 589 37.36 18.62 -27.39
N GLY A 590 36.55 19.66 -27.66
CA GLY A 590 36.91 20.71 -28.62
C GLY A 590 36.88 20.22 -30.07
N GLN A 591 35.90 19.38 -30.40
CA GLN A 591 35.76 18.79 -31.75
C GLN A 591 35.50 19.87 -32.83
N GLU A 592 34.93 21.01 -32.45
CA GLU A 592 34.72 22.19 -33.29
C GLU A 592 36.05 22.79 -33.79
N VAL A 593 37.08 22.82 -32.93
CA VAL A 593 38.41 23.35 -33.23
C VAL A 593 39.08 22.55 -34.36
N MET A 594 38.84 21.23 -34.42
CA MET A 594 39.41 20.39 -35.48
C MET A 594 38.91 20.81 -36.86
N ILE A 595 37.62 21.15 -36.99
CA ILE A 595 37.05 21.56 -38.28
C ILE A 595 37.52 22.98 -38.64
N GLU A 596 37.68 23.86 -37.65
CA GLU A 596 38.29 25.18 -37.83
C GLU A 596 39.74 25.09 -38.33
N ASP A 597 40.57 24.25 -37.72
CA ASP A 597 41.98 24.03 -38.11
C ASP A 597 42.12 23.46 -39.52
N LEU A 598 41.20 22.59 -39.95
CA LEU A 598 41.18 22.01 -41.30
C LEU A 598 40.69 23.00 -42.36
N THR A 599 40.07 24.12 -41.94
CA THR A 599 39.45 25.10 -42.82
C THR A 599 39.87 26.53 -42.45
N GLN A 600 38.98 27.31 -41.81
CA GLN A 600 39.18 28.65 -41.27
C GLN A 600 38.15 28.95 -40.16
N SER A 601 38.50 29.82 -39.21
CA SER A 601 37.61 30.27 -38.13
C SER A 601 36.60 31.34 -38.61
N PHE A 602 35.50 31.52 -37.85
CA PHE A 602 34.50 32.58 -38.14
C PHE A 602 35.15 33.96 -38.12
N GLU A 603 35.95 34.26 -37.08
CA GLU A 603 36.65 35.53 -36.90
C GLU A 603 37.64 35.83 -38.03
N ASP A 604 38.39 34.82 -38.49
CA ASP A 604 39.31 34.96 -39.63
C ASP A 604 38.57 35.21 -40.94
N SER A 605 37.40 34.59 -41.14
CA SER A 605 36.59 34.77 -42.35
C SER A 605 35.97 36.17 -42.42
N GLU A 606 35.51 36.70 -41.28
CA GLU A 606 35.01 38.07 -41.15
C GLU A 606 36.11 39.10 -41.38
N ALA A 607 37.30 38.85 -40.82
CA ALA A 607 38.46 39.73 -40.98
C ALA A 607 39.05 39.74 -42.41
N LYS A 608 38.82 38.68 -43.20
CA LYS A 608 39.32 38.54 -44.59
C LYS A 608 38.34 38.97 -45.68
N LYS A 609 37.13 39.46 -45.34
CA LYS A 609 36.12 39.94 -46.32
C LYS A 609 36.63 41.03 -47.30
N ASP A 610 37.79 41.64 -47.05
CA ASP A 610 38.41 42.69 -47.88
C ASP A 610 39.57 42.22 -48.80
N ALA A 611 39.89 40.92 -48.88
CA ALA A 611 40.94 40.40 -49.77
C ALA A 611 40.37 39.42 -50.82
N GLU A 612 40.61 39.70 -52.11
CA GLU A 612 40.29 38.77 -53.20
C GLU A 612 41.12 37.47 -53.06
N GLU A 613 40.45 36.32 -52.90
CA GLU A 613 41.10 35.01 -52.83
C GLU A 613 41.40 34.47 -54.25
N GLU A 614 42.67 34.19 -54.55
CA GLU A 614 43.09 33.37 -55.71
C GLU A 614 42.65 31.91 -55.52
N GLU A 615 42.23 31.22 -56.59
CA GLU A 615 41.92 29.77 -56.59
C GLU A 615 43.10 28.93 -56.08
N GLY A 616 43.08 28.62 -54.79
CA GLY A 616 44.05 27.77 -54.10
C GLY A 616 43.79 26.27 -54.27
N LYS A 617 44.75 25.44 -53.87
CA LYS A 617 44.62 23.98 -53.81
C LYS A 617 43.43 23.57 -52.92
N PRO A 618 42.72 22.46 -53.21
CA PRO A 618 41.64 21.97 -52.37
C PRO A 618 42.12 21.76 -50.94
N ASP A 619 41.38 22.30 -49.99
CA ASP A 619 41.73 22.19 -48.58
C ASP A 619 41.60 20.73 -48.06
N PRO A 620 42.22 20.41 -46.92
CA PRO A 620 42.23 19.04 -46.39
C PRO A 620 40.83 18.45 -46.16
N LEU A 621 39.86 19.27 -45.75
CA LEU A 621 38.48 18.82 -45.54
C LEU A 621 37.80 18.44 -46.87
N THR A 622 37.99 19.22 -47.94
CA THR A 622 37.47 18.87 -49.28
C THR A 622 38.05 17.54 -49.78
N GLN A 623 39.34 17.27 -49.53
CA GLN A 623 39.98 16.00 -49.91
C GLN A 623 39.41 14.81 -49.13
N LEU A 624 39.13 15.00 -47.84
CA LEU A 624 38.51 13.99 -46.98
C LEU A 624 37.09 13.66 -47.45
N VAL A 625 36.25 14.68 -47.64
CA VAL A 625 34.87 14.54 -48.14
C VAL A 625 34.86 13.85 -49.51
N THR A 626 35.75 14.26 -50.43
CA THR A 626 35.89 13.61 -51.75
C THR A 626 36.21 12.12 -51.62
N THR A 627 37.02 11.73 -50.65
CA THR A 627 37.39 10.33 -50.41
C THR A 627 36.20 9.52 -49.92
N PHE A 628 35.41 10.06 -48.98
CA PHE A 628 34.18 9.41 -48.51
C PHE A 628 33.13 9.31 -49.63
N CYS A 629 32.94 10.36 -50.44
CA CYS A 629 32.05 10.32 -51.60
C CYS A 629 32.45 9.22 -52.60
N ARG A 630 33.75 9.03 -52.88
CA ARG A 630 34.23 7.91 -53.71
C ARG A 630 33.92 6.55 -53.09
N GLY A 631 34.05 6.44 -51.77
CA GLY A 631 33.67 5.25 -51.00
C GLY A 631 32.20 4.87 -51.22
N ALA A 632 31.30 5.84 -51.10
CA ALA A 632 29.85 5.65 -51.30
C ALA A 632 29.47 5.34 -52.76
N MET A 633 30.17 5.92 -53.74
CA MET A 633 29.91 5.70 -55.18
C MET A 633 30.49 4.38 -55.72
N THR A 634 31.29 3.65 -54.93
CA THR A 634 31.89 2.39 -55.39
C THR A 634 30.80 1.32 -55.45
N GLU A 635 30.51 0.79 -56.65
CA GLU A 635 29.50 -0.26 -56.83
C GLU A 635 29.83 -1.51 -55.99
N ARG A 636 28.96 -1.81 -55.01
CA ARG A 636 29.02 -3.00 -54.17
C ARG A 636 27.71 -3.78 -54.25
N SER A 637 27.81 -5.11 -54.20
CA SER A 637 26.67 -6.02 -54.32
C SER A 637 25.73 -6.00 -53.09
N GLY A 638 26.22 -5.54 -51.93
CA GLY A 638 25.46 -5.43 -50.67
C GLY A 638 25.28 -3.98 -50.19
N ALA A 639 24.77 -3.83 -48.96
CA ALA A 639 24.79 -2.56 -48.23
C ALA A 639 26.24 -2.14 -47.91
N LEU A 640 26.47 -0.83 -47.71
CA LEU A 640 27.80 -0.31 -47.35
C LEU A 640 28.29 -0.98 -46.04
N GLN A 641 29.54 -1.42 -46.02
CA GLN A 641 30.16 -1.89 -44.78
C GLN A 641 30.40 -0.69 -43.85
N GLU A 642 30.21 -0.89 -42.55
CA GLU A 642 30.51 0.13 -41.55
C GLU A 642 31.96 0.58 -41.67
N ASP A 643 32.15 1.88 -41.87
CA ASP A 643 33.45 2.53 -41.90
C ASP A 643 33.62 3.35 -40.60
N PRO A 644 34.41 2.85 -39.62
CA PRO A 644 34.63 3.56 -38.37
C PRO A 644 35.22 4.96 -38.55
N LEU A 645 35.99 5.17 -39.63
CA LEU A 645 36.60 6.47 -39.94
C LEU A 645 35.51 7.45 -40.36
N TYR A 646 34.63 7.04 -41.28
CA TYR A 646 33.49 7.85 -41.69
C TYR A 646 32.58 8.19 -40.50
N MET A 647 32.22 7.19 -39.67
CA MET A 647 31.33 7.41 -38.53
C MET A 647 31.89 8.43 -37.52
N SER A 648 33.20 8.35 -37.24
CA SER A 648 33.87 9.30 -36.34
C SER A 648 33.90 10.71 -36.93
N TYR A 649 34.23 10.86 -38.22
CA TYR A 649 34.24 12.17 -38.87
C TYR A 649 32.84 12.74 -39.09
N ALA A 650 31.84 11.90 -39.35
CA ALA A 650 30.45 12.35 -39.48
C ALA A 650 29.94 12.95 -38.17
N GLU A 651 30.27 12.33 -37.03
CA GLU A 651 29.95 12.86 -35.70
C GLU A 651 30.68 14.16 -35.39
N ILE A 652 31.99 14.24 -35.65
CA ILE A 652 32.78 15.47 -35.45
C ILE A 652 32.24 16.61 -36.31
N ILE A 653 31.95 16.34 -37.59
CA ILE A 653 31.40 17.36 -38.51
C ILE A 653 30.00 17.78 -38.05
N ALA A 654 29.16 16.85 -37.60
CA ALA A 654 27.82 17.17 -37.11
C ALA A 654 27.87 18.09 -35.87
N LYS A 655 28.77 17.81 -34.92
CA LYS A 655 28.95 18.64 -33.71
C LYS A 655 29.56 20.01 -34.02
N SER A 656 30.31 20.15 -35.13
CA SER A 656 30.92 21.42 -35.53
C SER A 656 29.95 22.54 -35.97
N CYS A 657 28.66 22.21 -36.18
CA CYS A 657 27.62 23.22 -36.40
C CYS A 657 27.02 23.76 -35.08
N GLY A 658 27.53 23.32 -33.92
CA GLY A 658 26.98 23.59 -32.60
C GLY A 658 25.92 22.57 -32.18
N GLU A 659 25.96 22.15 -30.92
CA GLU A 659 24.86 21.41 -30.28
C GLU A 659 23.71 22.38 -29.95
N GLU A 660 22.46 21.93 -30.08
CA GLU A 660 21.35 22.56 -29.36
C GLU A 660 21.41 22.08 -27.92
N GLU A 661 21.48 23.00 -26.96
CA GLU A 661 20.47 22.93 -25.90
C GLU A 661 19.15 23.16 -26.63
N GLU A 662 18.41 22.09 -26.94
CA GLU A 662 17.12 22.22 -27.59
C GLU A 662 16.25 23.08 -26.66
N GLU A 663 15.84 24.26 -27.14
CA GLU A 663 14.74 25.02 -26.55
C GLU A 663 13.49 24.11 -26.59
N GLY A 664 13.34 23.34 -25.52
CA GLY A 664 12.36 22.26 -25.41
C GLY A 664 12.30 21.59 -24.03
N GLU A 665 13.30 21.81 -23.17
CA GLU A 665 13.22 21.47 -21.74
C GLU A 665 13.49 22.72 -20.90
N GLU A 666 12.46 23.51 -20.63
CA GLU A 666 12.40 24.22 -19.35
C GLU A 666 12.41 23.13 -18.26
N GLU A 667 13.59 22.75 -17.77
CA GLU A 667 13.73 22.08 -16.47
C GLU A 667 13.22 23.04 -15.38
N GLU A 668 11.90 23.16 -15.22
CA GLU A 668 11.30 23.56 -13.94
C GLU A 668 11.54 22.43 -12.93
N GLY A 669 12.75 22.44 -12.35
CA GLY A 669 13.31 21.27 -11.69
C GLY A 669 14.24 21.51 -10.50
N GLY A 670 14.23 22.68 -9.88
CA GLY A 670 14.58 22.81 -8.46
C GLY A 670 15.81 23.65 -8.11
N GLY A 671 15.56 24.78 -7.48
CA GLY A 671 16.55 25.57 -6.76
C GLY A 671 15.90 26.80 -6.13
N GLY A 672 15.22 26.62 -5.00
CA GLY A 672 14.64 27.76 -4.28
C GLY A 672 15.70 28.77 -3.88
N GLY A 673 15.52 30.04 -4.28
CA GLY A 673 16.31 31.14 -3.75
C GLY A 673 16.39 32.37 -4.66
N ASP A 674 15.47 33.31 -4.40
CA ASP A 674 15.55 34.75 -4.69
C ASP A 674 15.11 35.24 -6.07
N GLY A 675 14.26 36.28 -6.04
CA GLY A 675 13.65 36.87 -7.22
C GLY A 675 14.64 37.71 -8.02
N GLY A 676 14.79 37.35 -9.29
CA GLY A 676 15.41 38.15 -10.34
C GLY A 676 15.02 37.57 -11.69
N GLU A 677 14.60 38.41 -12.63
CA GLU A 677 14.41 38.07 -14.05
C GLU A 677 15.71 37.44 -14.60
N GLU A 678 15.75 36.11 -14.72
CA GLU A 678 16.85 35.41 -15.41
C GLU A 678 16.55 35.33 -16.91
N GLY A 679 17.11 36.28 -17.65
CA GLY A 679 17.97 35.98 -18.80
C GLY A 679 17.36 35.39 -20.08
N ALA A 680 16.38 36.04 -20.71
CA ALA A 680 16.23 35.87 -22.15
C ALA A 680 17.49 36.40 -22.86
N SER A 681 18.16 35.57 -23.67
CA SER A 681 19.30 35.98 -24.51
C SER A 681 18.93 37.22 -25.33
N SER A 682 19.83 38.19 -25.43
CA SER A 682 19.49 39.44 -26.11
C SER A 682 19.24 39.18 -27.61
N ILE A 683 18.34 39.93 -28.25
CA ILE A 683 18.06 39.81 -29.71
C ILE A 683 19.36 39.83 -30.54
N HIS A 684 20.38 40.56 -30.08
CA HIS A 684 21.69 40.62 -30.74
C HIS A 684 22.48 39.30 -30.64
N GLU A 685 22.36 38.59 -29.52
CA GLU A 685 23.02 37.32 -29.26
C GLU A 685 22.39 36.20 -30.10
N GLN A 686 21.06 36.11 -30.12
CA GLN A 686 20.31 35.17 -30.97
C GLN A 686 20.65 35.35 -32.47
N GLU A 687 20.73 36.60 -32.93
CA GLU A 687 21.11 36.88 -34.33
C GLU A 687 22.59 36.52 -34.60
N MET A 688 23.51 36.75 -33.66
CA MET A 688 24.90 36.33 -33.79
C MET A 688 25.06 34.80 -33.82
N GLU A 689 24.32 34.06 -33.00
CA GLU A 689 24.31 32.60 -33.00
C GLU A 689 23.78 32.05 -34.32
N LYS A 690 22.68 32.63 -34.83
CA LYS A 690 22.14 32.28 -36.14
C LYS A 690 23.16 32.51 -37.25
N GLN A 691 23.90 33.63 -37.22
CA GLN A 691 24.94 33.91 -38.21
C GLN A 691 26.13 32.95 -38.12
N LYS A 692 26.55 32.58 -36.90
CA LYS A 692 27.58 31.56 -36.68
C LYS A 692 27.14 30.20 -37.21
N LEU A 693 25.90 29.78 -36.94
CA LEU A 693 25.32 28.54 -37.46
C LEU A 693 25.33 28.54 -39.00
N LEU A 694 24.80 29.59 -39.63
CA LEU A 694 24.77 29.72 -41.10
C LEU A 694 26.18 29.68 -41.70
N PHE A 695 27.17 30.31 -41.06
CA PHE A 695 28.56 30.24 -41.49
C PHE A 695 29.11 28.82 -41.42
N ASN A 696 28.92 28.13 -40.29
CA ASN A 696 29.40 26.76 -40.10
C ASN A 696 28.77 25.80 -41.11
N GLN A 697 27.46 25.94 -41.35
CA GLN A 697 26.74 25.17 -42.37
C GLN A 697 27.25 25.45 -43.79
N ALA A 698 27.39 26.73 -44.17
CA ALA A 698 27.90 27.12 -45.49
C ALA A 698 29.33 26.61 -45.72
N ARG A 699 30.18 26.67 -44.68
CA ARG A 699 31.56 26.16 -44.69
C ARG A 699 31.60 24.67 -45.06
N LEU A 700 30.69 23.87 -44.52
CA LEU A 700 30.59 22.43 -44.82
C LEU A 700 29.94 22.18 -46.18
N ALA A 701 28.88 22.91 -46.51
CA ALA A 701 28.16 22.77 -47.77
C ALA A 701 29.05 23.06 -49.00
N ASN A 702 29.85 24.13 -48.95
CA ASN A 702 30.79 24.52 -50.02
C ASN A 702 31.84 23.44 -50.34
N ARG A 703 32.05 22.49 -49.42
CA ARG A 703 33.04 21.41 -49.54
C ARG A 703 32.43 20.06 -49.94
N GLY A 704 31.12 20.05 -50.25
CA GLY A 704 30.41 18.86 -50.72
C GLY A 704 29.89 17.93 -49.62
N VAL A 705 29.83 18.38 -48.36
CA VAL A 705 29.31 17.57 -47.24
C VAL A 705 27.82 17.23 -47.46
N ALA A 706 27.04 18.17 -47.99
CA ALA A 706 25.62 17.94 -48.30
C ALA A 706 25.43 16.81 -49.35
N GLU A 707 26.27 16.79 -50.39
CA GLU A 707 26.26 15.73 -51.41
C GLU A 707 26.70 14.38 -50.83
N MET A 708 27.69 14.40 -49.92
CA MET A 708 28.18 13.22 -49.23
C MET A 708 27.06 12.53 -48.44
N VAL A 709 26.22 13.29 -47.72
CA VAL A 709 25.07 12.77 -46.96
C VAL A 709 24.10 12.04 -47.91
N LEU A 710 23.71 12.66 -49.03
CA LEU A 710 22.80 12.05 -50.00
C LEU A 710 23.34 10.73 -50.58
N LEU A 711 24.64 10.69 -50.91
CA LEU A 711 25.28 9.50 -51.48
C LEU A 711 25.34 8.34 -50.47
N HIS A 712 25.62 8.61 -49.20
CA HIS A 712 25.65 7.57 -48.16
C HIS A 712 24.26 7.02 -47.85
N ILE A 713 23.22 7.87 -47.89
CA ILE A 713 21.82 7.42 -47.78
C ILE A 713 21.44 6.57 -49.01
N SER A 714 21.81 6.98 -50.22
CA SER A 714 21.55 6.18 -51.44
C SER A 714 22.27 4.82 -51.41
N ALA A 715 23.49 4.77 -50.87
CA ALA A 715 24.29 3.55 -50.79
C ALA A 715 23.82 2.54 -49.72
N CYS A 716 22.95 2.94 -48.78
CA CYS A 716 22.45 2.02 -47.74
C CYS A 716 21.40 1.03 -48.26
N LYS A 717 20.72 1.34 -49.38
CA LYS A 717 19.69 0.49 -50.02
C LYS A 717 18.56 0.08 -49.07
N GLY A 718 18.22 0.95 -48.11
CA GLY A 718 17.10 0.73 -47.19
C GLY A 718 17.41 -0.18 -46.00
N VAL A 719 18.69 -0.45 -45.69
CA VAL A 719 19.09 -1.21 -44.50
C VAL A 719 19.49 -0.22 -43.39
N PRO A 720 18.83 -0.25 -42.22
CA PRO A 720 19.23 0.59 -41.08
C PRO A 720 20.57 0.11 -40.52
N SER A 721 21.45 1.06 -40.19
CA SER A 721 22.75 0.80 -39.55
C SER A 721 23.20 2.01 -38.73
N GLU A 722 24.16 1.81 -37.82
CA GLU A 722 24.75 2.91 -37.04
C GLU A 722 25.39 3.97 -37.94
N MET A 723 25.96 3.56 -39.08
CA MET A 723 26.51 4.47 -40.07
C MET A 723 25.42 5.37 -40.69
N VAL A 724 24.23 4.83 -40.98
CA VAL A 724 23.10 5.62 -41.48
C VAL A 724 22.61 6.59 -40.40
N MET A 725 22.58 6.17 -39.12
CA MET A 725 22.25 7.07 -38.01
C MET A 725 23.18 8.28 -37.95
N LYS A 726 24.50 8.05 -37.98
CA LYS A 726 25.50 9.13 -37.99
C LYS A 726 25.39 10.01 -39.25
N THR A 727 25.02 9.42 -40.39
CA THR A 727 24.76 10.16 -41.65
C THR A 727 23.54 11.07 -41.52
N LEU A 728 22.45 10.58 -40.93
CA LEU A 728 21.23 11.35 -40.70
C LEU A 728 21.49 12.49 -39.70
N GLN A 729 22.20 12.24 -38.60
CA GLN A 729 22.61 13.27 -37.64
C GLN A 729 23.44 14.38 -38.31
N LEU A 730 24.39 14.01 -39.17
CA LEU A 730 25.14 14.98 -39.98
C LEU A 730 24.22 15.77 -40.92
N GLY A 731 23.27 15.10 -41.58
CA GLY A 731 22.27 15.73 -42.45
C GLY A 731 21.37 16.72 -41.71
N ILE A 732 20.92 16.38 -40.50
CA ILE A 732 20.11 17.24 -39.63
C ILE A 732 20.92 18.47 -39.23
N SER A 733 22.16 18.29 -38.79
CA SER A 733 23.04 19.38 -38.36
C SER A 733 23.30 20.42 -39.47
N ILE A 734 23.54 19.98 -40.71
CA ILE A 734 23.75 20.90 -41.84
C ILE A 734 22.47 21.58 -42.33
N LEU A 735 21.29 20.99 -42.08
CA LEU A 735 19.98 21.54 -42.48
C LEU A 735 19.28 22.30 -41.35
N ARG A 736 19.88 22.34 -40.16
CA ARG A 736 19.33 22.98 -38.96
C ARG A 736 18.89 24.43 -39.26
N GLY A 737 17.66 24.77 -38.90
CA GLY A 737 17.07 26.09 -39.16
C GLY A 737 16.65 26.34 -40.61
N GLY A 738 16.50 25.29 -41.43
CA GLY A 738 15.94 25.40 -42.78
C GLY A 738 16.82 26.15 -43.79
N ASN A 739 18.11 25.81 -43.88
CA ASN A 739 19.04 26.49 -44.78
C ASN A 739 18.72 26.23 -46.27
N ASN A 740 18.07 27.18 -46.94
CA ASN A 740 17.60 27.07 -48.32
C ASN A 740 18.74 26.83 -49.34
N ASP A 741 19.93 27.40 -49.13
CA ASP A 741 21.07 27.21 -50.04
C ASP A 741 21.50 25.74 -50.07
N ILE A 742 21.51 25.10 -48.89
CA ILE A 742 21.88 23.68 -48.74
C ILE A 742 20.78 22.79 -49.29
N GLN A 743 19.51 23.06 -48.97
CA GLN A 743 18.36 22.34 -49.52
C GLN A 743 18.37 22.37 -51.06
N MET A 744 18.60 23.55 -51.65
CA MET A 744 18.63 23.72 -53.10
C MET A 744 19.85 23.04 -53.72
N GLY A 745 21.02 23.12 -53.07
CA GLY A 745 22.23 22.40 -53.47
C GLY A 745 22.02 20.88 -53.50
N MET A 746 21.42 20.33 -52.44
CA MET A 746 21.02 18.91 -52.38
C MET A 746 20.07 18.54 -53.53
N LEU A 747 19.14 19.43 -53.89
CA LEU A 747 18.07 19.10 -54.84
C LEU A 747 18.61 19.06 -56.25
N ASN A 748 19.46 20.04 -56.56
CA ASN A 748 20.16 20.13 -57.83
C ASN A 748 21.03 18.89 -58.03
N HIS A 749 21.74 18.45 -56.98
CA HIS A 749 22.51 17.21 -57.02
C HIS A 749 21.65 15.98 -57.37
N LEU A 750 20.49 15.81 -56.72
CA LEU A 750 19.57 14.70 -57.00
C LEU A 750 18.99 14.76 -58.41
N LYS A 751 18.62 15.96 -58.89
CA LYS A 751 18.09 16.19 -60.25
C LYS A 751 19.14 15.91 -61.33
N GLU A 752 20.39 16.32 -61.10
CA GLU A 752 21.51 16.11 -62.05
C GLU A 752 21.90 14.63 -62.15
N LYS A 753 22.06 13.95 -61.00
CA LYS A 753 22.43 12.52 -60.97
C LYS A 753 21.26 11.59 -61.29
N LYS A 754 20.01 12.08 -61.18
CA LYS A 754 18.79 11.27 -61.31
C LYS A 754 18.81 10.07 -60.36
N ASP A 755 19.20 10.33 -59.11
CA ASP A 755 19.46 9.26 -58.14
C ASP A 755 18.15 8.66 -57.62
N VAL A 756 17.75 7.54 -58.22
CA VAL A 756 16.63 6.72 -57.75
C VAL A 756 16.96 6.04 -56.41
N GLY A 757 18.23 5.70 -56.20
CA GLY A 757 18.72 4.95 -55.04
C GLY A 757 18.40 5.65 -53.72
N PHE A 758 18.54 6.97 -53.68
CA PHE A 758 18.19 7.79 -52.52
C PHE A 758 16.73 7.58 -52.09
N PHE A 759 15.77 7.78 -52.99
CA PHE A 759 14.34 7.67 -52.65
C PHE A 759 13.91 6.24 -52.33
N THR A 760 14.45 5.25 -53.04
CA THR A 760 14.21 3.84 -52.70
C THR A 760 14.79 3.45 -51.34
N SER A 761 15.93 4.05 -50.96
CA SER A 761 16.55 3.81 -49.66
C SER A 761 15.76 4.46 -48.53
N ILE A 762 15.32 5.72 -48.67
CA ILE A 762 14.44 6.38 -47.70
C ILE A 762 13.15 5.58 -47.48
N ALA A 763 12.48 5.15 -48.56
CA ALA A 763 11.28 4.32 -48.46
C ALA A 763 11.56 2.96 -47.80
N GLY A 764 12.71 2.34 -48.10
CA GLY A 764 13.16 1.12 -47.43
C GLY A 764 13.39 1.32 -45.93
N LEU A 765 14.05 2.42 -45.55
CA LEU A 765 14.28 2.77 -44.15
C LEU A 765 12.97 2.98 -43.39
N MET A 766 12.02 3.76 -43.95
CA MET A 766 10.69 3.98 -43.35
C MET A 766 9.90 2.68 -43.17
N ASN A 767 10.02 1.74 -44.11
CA ASN A 767 9.39 0.41 -44.01
C ASN A 767 10.06 -0.49 -42.97
N SER A 768 11.37 -0.33 -42.75
CA SER A 768 12.13 -1.08 -41.74
C SER A 768 11.98 -0.53 -40.32
N CYS A 769 11.53 0.72 -40.16
CA CYS A 769 11.30 1.33 -38.85
C CYS A 769 10.24 0.54 -38.07
N GLY A 770 10.61 0.17 -36.85
CA GLY A 770 9.79 -0.52 -35.88
C GLY A 770 8.62 0.32 -35.40
N VAL A 771 7.65 -0.39 -34.82
CA VAL A 771 6.50 0.16 -34.11
C VAL A 771 6.39 -0.53 -32.75
N LEU A 772 5.45 -0.11 -31.91
CA LEU A 772 5.20 -0.78 -30.64
C LEU A 772 4.75 -2.23 -30.89
N ASP A 773 5.49 -3.19 -30.31
CA ASP A 773 5.12 -4.60 -30.31
C ASP A 773 4.69 -5.01 -28.90
N LEU A 774 3.39 -5.34 -28.76
CA LEU A 774 2.80 -5.77 -27.50
C LEU A 774 3.38 -7.09 -26.99
N ASP A 775 3.68 -8.04 -27.88
CA ASP A 775 4.27 -9.33 -27.50
C ASP A 775 5.71 -9.14 -27.01
N ALA A 776 6.48 -8.28 -27.68
CA ALA A 776 7.83 -7.92 -27.24
C ALA A 776 7.80 -7.21 -25.87
N PHE A 777 6.83 -6.30 -25.68
CA PHE A 777 6.61 -5.63 -24.40
C PHE A 777 6.30 -6.59 -23.25
N GLU A 778 5.39 -7.54 -23.45
CA GLU A 778 5.03 -8.52 -22.41
C GLU A 778 6.21 -9.43 -22.06
N ARG A 779 7.01 -9.84 -23.06
CA ARG A 779 8.24 -10.62 -22.84
C ARG A 779 9.28 -9.83 -22.04
N ASN A 780 9.49 -8.56 -22.39
CA ASN A 780 10.44 -7.67 -21.71
C ASN A 780 10.01 -7.40 -20.26
N THR A 781 8.75 -7.03 -20.04
CA THR A 781 8.18 -6.81 -18.70
C THR A 781 8.30 -8.06 -17.83
N LYS A 782 8.08 -9.24 -18.42
CA LYS A 782 8.26 -10.52 -17.72
C LYS A 782 9.72 -10.79 -17.39
N ALA A 783 10.66 -10.50 -18.28
CA ALA A 783 12.10 -10.65 -18.04
C ALA A 783 12.59 -9.72 -16.92
N GLU A 784 12.18 -8.45 -16.94
CA GLU A 784 12.45 -7.48 -15.87
C GLU A 784 11.83 -7.92 -14.54
N GLY A 785 10.60 -8.44 -14.56
CA GLY A 785 9.93 -9.03 -13.40
C GLY A 785 10.68 -10.23 -12.78
N LEU A 786 11.55 -10.88 -13.54
CA LEU A 786 12.44 -11.95 -13.08
C LEU A 786 13.79 -11.44 -12.56
N GLY A 787 14.07 -10.13 -12.65
CA GLY A 787 15.32 -9.51 -12.22
C GLY A 787 16.47 -9.72 -13.22
N VAL A 788 16.15 -10.07 -14.47
CA VAL A 788 17.09 -9.94 -15.58
C VAL A 788 17.20 -8.44 -15.85
N GLY A 789 18.40 -7.86 -15.71
CA GLY A 789 18.58 -6.41 -15.95
C GLY A 789 18.16 -6.01 -17.36
N SER A 790 17.97 -4.71 -17.59
CA SER A 790 17.61 -4.12 -18.90
C SER A 790 18.52 -4.57 -20.06
N GLU A 791 19.75 -5.02 -19.77
CA GLU A 791 20.71 -5.56 -20.75
C GLU A 791 20.62 -7.08 -20.99
N GLY A 792 19.80 -7.82 -20.24
CA GLY A 792 19.86 -9.30 -20.19
C GLY A 792 18.81 -10.05 -21.02
N ALA A 793 17.84 -9.37 -21.64
CA ALA A 793 17.02 -9.96 -22.69
C ALA A 793 17.68 -9.68 -24.04
N ALA A 794 17.94 -10.73 -24.81
CA ALA A 794 18.63 -10.64 -26.10
C ALA A 794 17.88 -9.68 -27.06
N GLY A 795 18.49 -8.53 -27.35
CA GLY A 795 18.37 -7.79 -28.62
C GLY A 795 17.06 -7.09 -28.98
N GLU A 796 15.90 -7.50 -28.47
CA GLU A 796 14.60 -6.94 -28.89
C GLU A 796 13.98 -6.09 -27.78
N LYS A 797 14.57 -4.92 -27.52
CA LYS A 797 13.87 -3.87 -26.77
C LYS A 797 12.72 -3.35 -27.64
N ASN A 798 11.55 -3.19 -27.05
CA ASN A 798 10.39 -2.65 -27.76
C ASN A 798 10.74 -1.26 -28.29
N MET A 799 10.50 -1.02 -29.59
CA MET A 799 10.81 0.22 -30.30
C MET A 799 12.22 0.78 -29.99
N HIS A 800 13.24 -0.08 -30.12
CA HIS A 800 14.65 0.26 -29.87
C HIS A 800 15.24 1.26 -30.88
N ASP A 801 14.59 1.41 -32.02
CA ASP A 801 14.96 2.27 -33.14
C ASP A 801 14.17 3.59 -33.18
N ALA A 802 13.54 3.98 -32.06
CA ALA A 802 12.80 5.24 -31.94
C ALA A 802 13.67 6.45 -32.34
N ASP A 803 14.89 6.56 -31.80
CA ASP A 803 15.80 7.68 -32.09
C ASP A 803 16.20 7.72 -33.57
N PHE A 804 16.42 6.54 -34.18
CA PHE A 804 16.71 6.41 -35.61
C PHE A 804 15.51 6.88 -36.45
N THR A 805 14.31 6.48 -36.06
CA THR A 805 13.07 6.84 -36.74
C THR A 805 12.82 8.35 -36.65
N CYS A 806 13.00 8.96 -35.47
CA CYS A 806 12.92 10.40 -35.29
C CYS A 806 13.94 11.14 -36.15
N ALA A 807 15.21 10.70 -36.16
CA ALA A 807 16.24 11.30 -37.00
C ALA A 807 15.91 11.21 -38.50
N LEU A 808 15.36 10.08 -38.96
CA LEU A 808 14.93 9.92 -40.35
C LEU A 808 13.83 10.93 -40.74
N PHE A 809 12.77 11.03 -39.94
CA PHE A 809 11.67 11.95 -40.22
C PHE A 809 12.06 13.41 -40.01
N ARG A 810 12.92 13.72 -39.03
CA ARG A 810 13.50 15.05 -38.82
C ARG A 810 14.35 15.48 -40.01
N PHE A 811 15.20 14.60 -40.55
CA PHE A 811 15.96 14.89 -41.76
C PHE A 811 15.03 15.23 -42.93
N ILE A 812 13.97 14.45 -43.15
CA ILE A 812 12.98 14.75 -44.20
C ILE A 812 12.23 16.06 -43.94
N GLN A 813 11.86 16.34 -42.69
CA GLN A 813 11.22 17.60 -42.28
C GLN A 813 12.09 18.81 -42.68
N LEU A 814 13.36 18.81 -42.26
CA LEU A 814 14.30 19.91 -42.49
C LEU A 814 14.58 20.17 -43.97
N THR A 815 14.37 19.18 -44.85
CA THR A 815 14.48 19.40 -46.30
C THR A 815 13.30 20.18 -46.91
N CYS A 816 12.16 20.22 -46.22
CA CYS A 816 10.96 20.97 -46.63
C CYS A 816 10.77 22.27 -45.85
N GLU A 817 11.41 22.41 -44.69
CA GLU A 817 11.35 23.58 -43.82
C GLU A 817 11.69 24.87 -44.58
N GLY A 818 11.04 25.98 -44.22
CA GLY A 818 11.17 27.24 -44.98
C GLY A 818 10.34 27.29 -46.26
N HIS A 819 9.35 26.41 -46.38
CA HIS A 819 8.36 26.38 -47.47
C HIS A 819 9.00 26.13 -48.85
N ASN A 820 9.95 25.18 -48.93
CA ASN A 820 10.64 24.85 -50.19
C ASN A 820 9.76 24.01 -51.12
N LEU A 821 8.94 24.71 -51.92
CA LEU A 821 7.98 24.09 -52.84
C LEU A 821 8.61 23.14 -53.86
N GLU A 822 9.84 23.41 -54.31
CA GLU A 822 10.53 22.51 -55.25
C GLU A 822 10.88 21.18 -54.60
N TRP A 823 11.41 21.21 -53.38
CA TRP A 823 11.75 20.00 -52.64
C TRP A 823 10.50 19.20 -52.27
N GLN A 824 9.48 19.87 -51.73
CA GLN A 824 8.18 19.28 -51.39
C GLN A 824 7.57 18.52 -52.58
N ASN A 825 7.59 19.10 -53.79
CA ASN A 825 7.09 18.43 -54.98
C ASN A 825 7.98 17.25 -55.41
N TYR A 826 9.30 17.38 -55.27
CA TYR A 826 10.25 16.35 -55.67
C TYR A 826 10.22 15.13 -54.73
N LEU A 827 9.85 15.26 -53.45
CA LEU A 827 9.60 14.13 -52.55
C LEU A 827 8.40 13.26 -53.01
N ARG A 828 7.41 13.87 -53.67
CA ARG A 828 6.23 13.17 -54.18
C ARG A 828 6.43 12.64 -55.59
N THR A 829 7.08 13.40 -56.48
CA THR A 829 7.24 13.02 -57.89
C THR A 829 8.61 13.46 -58.42
N GLN A 830 9.48 12.50 -58.69
CA GLN A 830 10.83 12.74 -59.17
C GLN A 830 10.87 12.85 -60.70
N ALA A 831 10.48 14.00 -61.23
CA ALA A 831 10.52 14.26 -62.67
C ALA A 831 11.96 14.13 -63.21
N GLY A 832 12.16 13.24 -64.19
CA GLY A 832 13.48 12.96 -64.78
C GLY A 832 14.10 11.62 -64.37
N ASN A 833 13.60 10.99 -63.30
CA ASN A 833 13.99 9.64 -62.88
C ASN A 833 13.20 8.55 -63.63
N THR A 834 13.74 7.34 -63.72
CA THR A 834 13.08 6.19 -64.38
C THR A 834 11.95 5.59 -63.54
N THR A 835 12.03 5.73 -62.22
CA THR A 835 11.02 5.28 -61.25
C THR A 835 10.75 6.41 -60.28
N THR A 836 9.49 6.54 -59.87
CA THR A 836 9.04 7.54 -58.90
C THR A 836 8.63 6.85 -57.60
N VAL A 837 9.12 7.34 -56.48
CA VAL A 837 8.79 6.88 -55.13
C VAL A 837 8.10 8.03 -54.41
N ASN A 838 6.88 7.80 -53.93
CA ASN A 838 6.12 8.82 -53.23
C ASN A 838 6.41 8.77 -51.72
N VAL A 839 7.42 9.51 -51.28
CA VAL A 839 7.87 9.53 -49.87
C VAL A 839 6.78 10.07 -48.94
N VAL A 840 5.92 10.98 -49.43
CA VAL A 840 4.79 11.52 -48.68
C VAL A 840 3.81 10.41 -48.28
N ILE A 841 3.50 9.49 -49.21
CA ILE A 841 2.61 8.35 -48.92
C ILE A 841 3.30 7.33 -48.02
N CYS A 842 4.60 7.06 -48.21
CA CYS A 842 5.36 6.19 -47.29
C CYS A 842 5.35 6.70 -45.84
N THR A 843 5.35 8.03 -45.64
CA THR A 843 5.23 8.66 -44.32
C THR A 843 3.85 8.41 -43.70
N VAL A 844 2.78 8.53 -44.49
CA VAL A 844 1.41 8.19 -44.04
C VAL A 844 1.25 6.71 -43.72
N ASP A 845 1.84 5.82 -44.53
CA ASP A 845 1.81 4.37 -44.30
C ASP A 845 2.52 4.00 -42.99
N TYR A 846 3.61 4.68 -42.63
CA TYR A 846 4.25 4.54 -41.32
C TYR A 846 3.34 5.04 -40.18
N LEU A 847 2.75 6.23 -40.33
CA LEU A 847 1.85 6.81 -39.34
C LEU A 847 0.66 5.89 -39.04
N LEU A 848 0.09 5.25 -40.06
CA LEU A 848 -1.02 4.31 -39.88
C LEU A 848 -0.59 3.07 -39.09
N ARG A 849 0.58 2.46 -39.41
CA ARG A 849 1.11 1.33 -38.63
C ARG A 849 1.37 1.71 -37.17
N LEU A 850 1.90 2.92 -36.95
CA LEU A 850 2.15 3.45 -35.62
C LEU A 850 0.83 3.63 -34.86
N GLN A 851 -0.19 4.22 -35.50
CA GLN A 851 -1.52 4.41 -34.92
C GLN A 851 -2.17 3.08 -34.50
N GLU A 852 -2.17 2.07 -35.38
CA GLU A 852 -2.68 0.73 -35.07
C GLU A 852 -1.95 0.12 -33.86
N SER A 853 -0.62 0.26 -33.80
CA SER A 853 0.18 -0.26 -32.67
C SER A 853 -0.12 0.44 -31.34
N ILE A 854 -0.29 1.76 -31.34
CA ILE A 854 -0.64 2.53 -30.13
C ILE A 854 -2.05 2.16 -29.66
N MET A 855 -2.97 1.91 -30.60
CA MET A 855 -4.34 1.50 -30.30
C MET A 855 -4.40 0.10 -29.66
N ASP A 856 -3.61 -0.86 -30.15
CA ASP A 856 -3.49 -2.19 -29.51
C ASP A 856 -2.93 -2.08 -28.08
N PHE A 857 -1.96 -1.18 -27.88
CA PHE A 857 -1.41 -0.89 -26.56
C PHE A 857 -2.45 -0.26 -25.63
N TYR A 858 -3.26 0.68 -26.13
CA TYR A 858 -4.40 1.22 -25.40
C TYR A 858 -5.38 0.12 -24.97
N TRP A 859 -5.74 -0.82 -25.86
CA TRP A 859 -6.64 -1.91 -25.51
C TRP A 859 -6.07 -2.83 -24.42
N HIS A 860 -4.77 -3.10 -24.43
CA HIS A 860 -4.10 -3.85 -23.36
C HIS A 860 -4.25 -3.16 -21.99
N TYR A 861 -4.17 -1.82 -21.96
CA TYR A 861 -4.33 -1.04 -20.73
C TYR A 861 -5.76 -0.65 -20.41
N SER A 862 -6.72 -0.75 -21.34
CA SER A 862 -8.09 -0.27 -21.18
C SER A 862 -8.76 -0.80 -19.90
N SER A 863 -8.60 -2.10 -19.62
CA SER A 863 -9.15 -2.79 -18.44
C SER A 863 -8.40 -2.56 -17.12
N LYS A 864 -7.18 -2.01 -17.17
CA LYS A 864 -6.37 -1.72 -15.97
C LYS A 864 -6.67 -0.32 -15.49
N GLU A 865 -6.76 -0.11 -14.18
CA GLU A 865 -6.99 1.23 -13.62
C GLU A 865 -5.81 2.18 -13.92
N LEU A 866 -4.58 1.72 -13.71
CA LEU A 866 -3.36 2.49 -13.93
C LEU A 866 -2.45 1.84 -14.99
N ILE A 867 -1.74 2.69 -15.73
CA ILE A 867 -0.62 2.33 -16.61
C ILE A 867 0.64 2.29 -15.75
N ASP A 868 1.35 1.17 -15.78
CA ASP A 868 2.59 0.96 -15.06
C ASP A 868 3.76 1.75 -15.67
N PRO A 869 4.86 1.99 -14.91
CA PRO A 869 5.97 2.82 -15.39
C PRO A 869 6.60 2.35 -16.71
N ALA A 870 6.71 1.03 -16.93
CA ALA A 870 7.22 0.48 -18.18
C ALA A 870 6.27 0.76 -19.35
N GLY A 871 4.95 0.67 -19.13
CA GLY A 871 3.94 1.08 -20.10
C GLY A 871 4.05 2.57 -20.44
N LYS A 872 4.18 3.44 -19.43
CA LYS A 872 4.35 4.90 -19.64
C LYS A 872 5.57 5.21 -20.49
N ALA A 873 6.72 4.63 -20.17
CA ALA A 873 7.96 4.85 -20.93
C ALA A 873 7.82 4.47 -22.42
N ASN A 874 7.10 3.38 -22.73
CA ASN A 874 6.85 2.99 -24.12
C ASN A 874 5.85 3.91 -24.82
N PHE A 875 4.80 4.37 -24.12
CA PHE A 875 3.88 5.37 -24.66
C PHE A 875 4.60 6.69 -24.98
N PHE A 876 5.45 7.20 -24.07
CA PHE A 876 6.23 8.42 -24.31
C PHE A 876 7.05 8.32 -25.59
N LYS A 877 7.79 7.22 -25.77
CA LYS A 877 8.56 7.01 -27.00
C LYS A 877 7.68 7.01 -28.25
N ALA A 878 6.54 6.31 -28.22
CA ALA A 878 5.68 6.19 -29.38
C ALA A 878 4.96 7.50 -29.72
N ILE A 879 4.58 8.27 -28.70
CA ILE A 879 4.01 9.61 -28.83
C ILE A 879 5.05 10.56 -29.42
N GLY A 880 6.31 10.53 -28.94
CA GLY A 880 7.40 11.34 -29.50
C GLY A 880 7.65 11.05 -30.98
N VAL A 881 7.68 9.76 -31.36
CA VAL A 881 7.78 9.38 -32.79
C VAL A 881 6.57 9.88 -33.59
N ALA A 882 5.35 9.75 -33.05
CA ALA A 882 4.14 10.22 -33.73
C ALA A 882 4.13 11.74 -33.93
N SER A 883 4.55 12.51 -32.91
CA SER A 883 4.68 13.97 -32.97
C SER A 883 5.66 14.37 -34.07
N GLN A 884 6.84 13.75 -34.11
CA GLN A 884 7.82 13.99 -35.17
C GLN A 884 7.25 13.70 -36.57
N VAL A 885 6.47 12.62 -36.74
CA VAL A 885 5.81 12.30 -38.03
C VAL A 885 4.75 13.34 -38.42
N PHE A 886 3.94 13.81 -37.47
CA PHE A 886 2.98 14.89 -37.73
C PHE A 886 3.68 16.19 -38.13
N ASN A 887 4.77 16.56 -37.44
CA ASN A 887 5.57 17.73 -37.78
C ASN A 887 6.17 17.64 -39.18
N THR A 888 6.69 16.46 -39.56
CA THR A 888 7.15 16.21 -40.94
C THR A 888 6.02 16.35 -41.96
N LEU A 889 4.82 15.83 -41.68
CA LEU A 889 3.66 15.96 -42.58
C LEU A 889 3.21 17.42 -42.72
N THR A 890 3.24 18.21 -41.63
CA THR A 890 2.94 19.64 -41.64
C THR A 890 3.90 20.38 -42.58
N GLU A 891 5.21 20.21 -42.43
CA GLU A 891 6.21 20.90 -43.29
C GLU A 891 6.13 20.49 -44.77
N VAL A 892 5.66 19.27 -45.05
CA VAL A 892 5.48 18.77 -46.44
C VAL A 892 4.31 19.46 -47.18
N ILE A 893 3.36 20.05 -46.44
CA ILE A 893 2.19 20.73 -47.01
C ILE A 893 2.18 22.25 -46.79
N GLN A 894 2.92 22.74 -45.81
CA GLN A 894 3.02 24.15 -45.44
C GLN A 894 3.60 25.00 -46.58
N GLY A 895 3.20 26.27 -46.66
CA GLY A 895 3.61 27.15 -47.77
C GLY A 895 2.85 26.82 -49.06
N PRO A 896 1.52 26.93 -49.00
CA PRO A 896 0.53 26.03 -49.61
C PRO A 896 1.06 25.20 -50.79
N CYS A 897 1.11 23.88 -50.61
CA CYS A 897 1.42 22.90 -51.67
C CYS A 897 0.17 22.09 -52.06
N PRO A 898 -0.67 22.56 -53.01
CA PRO A 898 -1.95 21.92 -53.36
C PRO A 898 -1.81 20.45 -53.80
N LEU A 899 -0.65 20.17 -54.36
CA LEU A 899 -0.28 18.91 -54.96
C LEU A 899 0.04 17.83 -53.91
N ASN A 900 0.72 18.20 -52.81
CA ASN A 900 0.92 17.32 -51.67
C ASN A 900 -0.35 17.20 -50.83
N GLN A 901 -1.07 18.30 -50.63
CA GLN A 901 -2.39 18.29 -49.97
C GLN A 901 -3.37 17.33 -50.66
N GLN A 902 -3.47 17.35 -51.98
CA GLN A 902 -4.32 16.39 -52.72
C GLN A 902 -3.85 14.94 -52.58
N ALA A 903 -2.54 14.70 -52.58
CA ALA A 903 -1.99 13.36 -52.40
C ALA A 903 -2.34 12.80 -51.01
N LEU A 904 -2.22 13.61 -49.96
CA LEU A 904 -2.63 13.25 -48.60
C LEU A 904 -4.15 13.07 -48.48
N ALA A 905 -4.94 13.92 -49.12
CA ALA A 905 -6.40 13.84 -49.11
C ALA A 905 -6.91 12.50 -49.69
N HIS A 906 -6.26 11.99 -50.74
CA HIS A 906 -6.58 10.69 -51.34
C HIS A 906 -5.84 9.49 -50.70
N SER A 907 -5.13 9.70 -49.60
CA SER A 907 -4.41 8.66 -48.87
C SER A 907 -5.25 8.09 -47.71
N ARG A 908 -4.65 7.17 -46.93
CA ARG A 908 -5.23 6.60 -45.70
C ARG A 908 -4.99 7.46 -44.46
N LEU A 909 -4.56 8.71 -44.62
CA LEU A 909 -4.35 9.64 -43.50
C LEU A 909 -5.60 9.77 -42.61
N TRP A 910 -6.78 9.81 -43.22
CA TRP A 910 -8.04 9.95 -42.50
C TRP A 910 -8.37 8.75 -41.59
N ASP A 911 -7.97 7.54 -41.99
CA ASP A 911 -8.10 6.33 -41.14
C ASP A 911 -7.27 6.52 -39.86
N ALA A 912 -6.02 6.98 -40.00
CA ALA A 912 -5.12 7.23 -38.87
C ALA A 912 -5.63 8.36 -37.97
N VAL A 913 -6.09 9.48 -38.55
CA VAL A 913 -6.67 10.61 -37.78
C VAL A 913 -7.89 10.16 -36.99
N GLY A 914 -8.80 9.38 -37.59
CA GLY A 914 -9.96 8.83 -36.87
C GLY A 914 -9.54 7.95 -35.68
N GLY A 915 -8.49 7.12 -35.86
CA GLY A 915 -7.92 6.31 -34.79
C GLY A 915 -7.27 7.11 -33.66
N PHE A 916 -6.54 8.18 -33.97
CA PHE A 916 -5.98 9.08 -32.96
C PHE A 916 -7.06 9.87 -32.22
N LEU A 917 -8.13 10.33 -32.89
CA LEU A 917 -9.27 10.98 -32.23
C LEU A 917 -9.94 10.05 -31.20
N PHE A 918 -10.06 8.76 -31.50
CA PHE A 918 -10.53 7.77 -30.54
C PHE A 918 -9.57 7.61 -29.35
N LEU A 919 -8.26 7.55 -29.61
CA LEU A 919 -7.24 7.44 -28.56
C LEU A 919 -7.28 8.65 -27.61
N PHE A 920 -7.32 9.86 -28.17
CA PHE A 920 -7.37 11.10 -27.40
C PHE A 920 -8.59 11.16 -26.49
N SER A 921 -9.79 10.90 -27.00
CA SER A 921 -11.02 11.00 -26.20
C SER A 921 -11.03 10.06 -24.99
N HIS A 922 -10.51 8.83 -25.11
CA HIS A 922 -10.53 7.86 -24.04
C HIS A 922 -9.31 7.94 -23.11
N MET A 923 -8.12 8.24 -23.65
CA MET A 923 -6.93 8.38 -22.81
C MET A 923 -6.97 9.68 -22.01
N GLN A 924 -7.54 10.77 -22.52
CA GLN A 924 -7.72 12.01 -21.74
C GLN A 924 -8.59 11.79 -20.52
N ASP A 925 -9.74 11.14 -20.66
CA ASP A 925 -10.63 10.81 -19.54
C ASP A 925 -9.94 9.90 -18.50
N LYS A 926 -9.11 8.95 -18.96
CA LYS A 926 -8.44 8.01 -18.07
C LYS A 926 -7.24 8.61 -17.33
N LEU A 927 -6.37 9.31 -18.05
CA LEU A 927 -5.10 9.83 -17.50
C LEU A 927 -5.34 11.03 -16.57
N SER A 928 -6.37 11.84 -16.83
CA SER A 928 -6.71 13.02 -16.02
C SER A 928 -7.16 12.69 -14.60
N LYS A 929 -7.79 11.52 -14.38
CA LYS A 929 -8.25 11.04 -13.06
C LYS A 929 -7.11 10.69 -12.08
N HIS A 930 -5.87 10.62 -12.55
CA HIS A 930 -4.75 10.17 -11.75
C HIS A 930 -3.53 11.08 -11.91
N SER A 931 -3.19 11.86 -10.89
CA SER A 931 -2.06 12.81 -10.93
C SER A 931 -0.72 12.17 -11.29
N SER A 932 -0.49 10.91 -10.89
CA SER A 932 0.74 10.19 -11.25
C SER A 932 0.92 10.02 -12.76
N GLN A 933 -0.13 10.19 -13.56
CA GLN A 933 -0.12 9.95 -15.00
C GLN A 933 -0.19 11.21 -15.85
N VAL A 934 -0.29 12.42 -15.28
CA VAL A 934 -0.52 13.59 -16.11
C VAL A 934 0.70 14.05 -16.93
N ASP A 935 1.92 13.61 -16.61
CA ASP A 935 3.06 13.81 -17.52
C ASP A 935 2.80 13.16 -18.89
N LEU A 936 2.21 11.97 -18.89
CA LEU A 936 1.79 11.29 -20.11
C LEU A 936 0.59 11.99 -20.77
N LEU A 937 -0.29 12.61 -19.98
CA LEU A 937 -1.40 13.41 -20.50
C LEU A 937 -0.89 14.65 -21.24
N LYS A 938 0.11 15.36 -20.68
CA LYS A 938 0.72 16.54 -21.33
C LYS A 938 1.27 16.18 -22.70
N GLU A 939 2.04 15.09 -22.79
CA GLU A 939 2.58 14.59 -24.07
C GLU A 939 1.48 14.18 -25.06
N LEU A 940 0.40 13.56 -24.57
CA LEU A 940 -0.74 13.23 -25.42
C LEU A 940 -1.47 14.48 -25.95
N LEU A 941 -1.57 15.54 -25.13
CA LEU A 941 -2.17 16.82 -25.52
C LEU A 941 -1.29 17.56 -26.54
N ASN A 942 0.04 17.54 -26.36
CA ASN A 942 1.00 18.05 -27.34
C ASN A 942 0.84 17.32 -28.69
N LEU A 943 0.73 15.99 -28.67
CA LEU A 943 0.48 15.22 -29.90
C LEU A 943 -0.85 15.61 -30.58
N GLN A 944 -1.90 15.88 -29.79
CA GLN A 944 -3.18 16.34 -30.33
C GLN A 944 -3.04 17.74 -30.97
N LYS A 945 -2.26 18.64 -30.36
CA LYS A 945 -1.93 19.95 -30.92
C LYS A 945 -1.24 19.79 -32.28
N ASP A 946 -0.21 18.96 -32.39
CA ASP A 946 0.52 18.72 -33.64
C ASP A 946 -0.39 18.17 -34.74
N MET A 947 -1.27 17.22 -34.40
CA MET A 947 -2.24 16.66 -35.34
C MET A 947 -3.22 17.74 -35.84
N ILE A 948 -3.76 18.58 -34.95
CA ILE A 948 -4.69 19.65 -35.34
C ILE A 948 -3.98 20.71 -36.19
N THR A 949 -2.74 21.07 -35.86
CA THR A 949 -1.91 21.98 -36.66
C THR A 949 -1.71 21.43 -38.08
N MET A 950 -1.38 20.14 -38.23
CA MET A 950 -1.30 19.49 -39.55
C MET A 950 -2.64 19.59 -40.30
N MET A 951 -3.78 19.36 -39.62
CA MET A 951 -5.11 19.49 -40.24
C MET A 951 -5.41 20.93 -40.67
N LEU A 952 -4.98 21.94 -39.90
CA LEU A 952 -5.10 23.35 -40.27
C LEU A 952 -4.26 23.67 -41.51
N SER A 953 -3.01 23.19 -41.57
CA SER A 953 -2.15 23.37 -42.75
C SER A 953 -2.66 22.62 -44.00
N MET A 954 -3.44 21.55 -43.83
CA MET A 954 -4.19 20.91 -44.93
C MET A 954 -5.31 21.79 -45.50
N LEU A 955 -5.82 22.75 -44.71
CA LEU A 955 -6.85 23.71 -45.12
C LEU A 955 -6.27 25.06 -45.59
N GLU A 956 -4.95 25.25 -45.54
CA GLU A 956 -4.31 26.42 -46.15
C GLU A 956 -4.52 26.42 -47.68
N GLY A 957 -5.00 27.53 -48.23
CA GLY A 957 -5.34 27.64 -49.65
C GLY A 957 -6.59 26.84 -50.07
N ASN A 958 -7.44 26.44 -49.10
CA ASN A 958 -8.67 25.70 -49.37
C ASN A 958 -9.66 26.51 -50.22
N VAL A 959 -10.41 25.79 -51.05
CA VAL A 959 -11.43 26.36 -51.93
C VAL A 959 -12.81 26.06 -51.35
N VAL A 960 -13.74 27.01 -51.45
CA VAL A 960 -15.14 26.80 -51.05
C VAL A 960 -15.70 25.58 -51.78
N ASN A 961 -16.28 24.64 -51.04
CA ASN A 961 -16.72 23.32 -51.52
C ASN A 961 -15.60 22.43 -52.10
N GLY A 962 -14.37 22.56 -51.58
CA GLY A 962 -13.21 21.75 -51.96
C GLY A 962 -13.31 20.28 -51.52
N THR A 963 -12.60 19.39 -52.23
CA THR A 963 -12.58 17.95 -51.92
C THR A 963 -11.93 17.64 -50.58
N ILE A 964 -10.88 18.39 -50.21
CA ILE A 964 -10.15 18.22 -48.94
C ILE A 964 -11.07 18.53 -47.75
N GLY A 965 -11.73 19.69 -47.77
CA GLY A 965 -12.71 20.06 -46.75
C GLY A 965 -13.85 19.04 -46.63
N LYS A 966 -14.33 18.50 -47.75
CA LYS A 966 -15.36 17.44 -47.74
C LYS A 966 -14.88 16.16 -47.04
N GLN A 967 -13.69 15.67 -47.37
CA GLN A 967 -13.14 14.46 -46.74
C GLN A 967 -12.89 14.67 -45.25
N MET A 968 -12.36 15.83 -44.86
CA MET A 968 -12.18 16.16 -43.45
C MET A 968 -13.51 16.20 -42.69
N VAL A 969 -14.56 16.76 -43.28
CA VAL A 969 -15.91 16.73 -42.70
C VAL A 969 -16.42 15.29 -42.60
N ASP A 970 -16.24 14.45 -43.62
CA ASP A 970 -16.63 13.04 -43.55
C ASP A 970 -15.94 12.32 -42.37
N THR A 971 -14.63 12.50 -42.17
CA THR A 971 -13.88 11.93 -41.04
C THR A 971 -14.33 12.46 -39.68
N LEU A 972 -14.54 13.77 -39.54
CA LEU A 972 -15.03 14.38 -38.30
C LEU A 972 -16.44 13.90 -37.95
N VAL A 973 -17.31 13.72 -38.94
CA VAL A 973 -18.67 13.20 -38.75
C VAL A 973 -18.65 11.72 -38.38
N GLU A 974 -17.79 10.90 -38.99
CA GLU A 974 -17.61 9.49 -38.61
C GLU A 974 -17.11 9.34 -37.17
N SER A 975 -16.25 10.25 -36.72
CA SER A 975 -15.70 10.29 -35.37
C SER A 975 -16.43 11.25 -34.42
N ALA A 976 -17.66 11.67 -34.74
CA ALA A 976 -18.36 12.73 -34.03
C ALA A 976 -18.50 12.47 -32.52
N SER A 977 -18.73 11.22 -32.11
CA SER A 977 -18.82 10.85 -30.69
C SER A 977 -17.52 11.08 -29.93
N ASN A 978 -16.36 10.83 -30.57
CA ASN A 978 -15.06 11.02 -29.95
C ASN A 978 -14.72 12.50 -29.84
N VAL A 979 -15.00 13.27 -30.90
CA VAL A 979 -14.76 14.72 -30.88
C VAL A 979 -15.69 15.43 -29.89
N GLU A 980 -16.93 14.97 -29.71
CA GLU A 980 -17.83 15.48 -28.67
C GLU A 980 -17.27 15.28 -27.27
N LEU A 981 -16.66 14.13 -26.97
CA LEU A 981 -16.00 13.87 -25.69
C LEU A 981 -14.81 14.81 -25.46
N ILE A 982 -13.99 15.03 -26.50
CA ILE A 982 -12.86 15.97 -26.45
C ILE A 982 -13.34 17.39 -26.22
N LEU A 983 -14.39 17.83 -26.92
CA LEU A 983 -14.97 19.16 -26.76
C LEU A 983 -15.55 19.37 -25.36
N LYS A 984 -16.27 18.37 -24.82
CA LYS A 984 -16.76 18.39 -23.43
C LYS A 984 -15.61 18.46 -22.43
N TYR A 985 -14.53 17.71 -22.67
CA TYR A 985 -13.32 17.75 -21.85
C TYR A 985 -12.75 19.16 -21.78
N PHE A 986 -12.51 19.83 -22.91
CA PHE A 986 -12.00 21.20 -22.91
C PHE A 986 -12.99 22.22 -22.34
N ASP A 987 -14.28 22.11 -22.65
CA ASP A 987 -15.32 23.01 -22.13
C ASP A 987 -15.38 23.01 -20.58
N MET A 988 -15.19 21.85 -19.94
CA MET A 988 -15.10 21.77 -18.48
C MET A 988 -13.97 22.62 -17.89
N PHE A 989 -12.77 22.55 -18.48
CA PHE A 989 -11.58 23.26 -17.99
C PHE A 989 -11.56 24.74 -18.38
N LEU A 990 -12.11 25.12 -19.54
CA LEU A 990 -12.22 26.53 -19.94
C LEU A 990 -13.12 27.31 -18.98
N LYS A 991 -14.28 26.75 -18.64
CA LYS A 991 -15.22 27.34 -17.66
C LYS A 991 -14.63 27.46 -16.25
N LEU A 992 -13.58 26.69 -15.93
CA LEU A 992 -12.99 26.66 -14.60
C LEU A 992 -12.27 27.97 -14.27
N LYS A 993 -11.60 28.58 -15.26
CA LYS A 993 -10.92 29.87 -15.08
C LYS A 993 -11.93 30.98 -14.82
N ASP A 994 -13.08 30.96 -15.49
CA ASP A 994 -14.15 31.93 -15.27
C ASP A 994 -14.79 31.78 -13.88
N LEU A 995 -14.95 30.54 -13.39
CA LEU A 995 -15.47 30.25 -12.05
C LEU A 995 -14.53 30.77 -10.96
N THR A 996 -13.24 30.45 -11.09
CA THR A 996 -12.21 30.73 -10.06
C THR A 996 -11.82 32.22 -10.04
N SER A 997 -11.93 32.90 -11.17
CA SER A 997 -11.77 34.36 -11.27
C SER A 997 -12.98 35.14 -10.73
N SER A 998 -14.09 34.47 -10.40
CA SER A 998 -15.27 35.13 -9.87
C SER A 998 -15.06 35.62 -8.43
N ALA A 999 -15.57 36.83 -8.13
CA ALA A 999 -15.50 37.40 -6.78
C ALA A 999 -16.11 36.46 -5.71
N SER A 1000 -17.13 35.69 -6.08
CA SER A 1000 -17.81 34.74 -5.20
C SER A 1000 -16.96 33.52 -4.83
N PHE A 1001 -15.95 33.18 -5.64
CA PHE A 1001 -15.03 32.07 -5.39
C PHE A 1001 -13.81 32.56 -4.60
N GLN A 1002 -13.30 33.75 -4.91
CA GLN A 1002 -12.20 34.41 -4.18
C GLN A 1002 -12.53 34.68 -2.70
N GLU A 1003 -13.81 34.83 -2.35
CA GLU A 1003 -14.25 34.95 -0.95
C GLU A 1003 -13.99 33.71 -0.08
N ILE A 1004 -13.76 32.53 -0.68
CA ILE A 1004 -13.43 31.30 0.05
C ILE A 1004 -11.96 31.26 0.45
N ASP A 1005 -11.09 31.80 -0.40
CA ASP A 1005 -9.66 31.90 -0.15
C ASP A 1005 -9.35 33.21 0.60
N LEU A 1006 -9.66 33.22 1.90
CA LEU A 1006 -9.46 34.36 2.79
C LEU A 1006 -8.00 34.83 2.88
N ASN A 1007 -7.04 33.94 2.57
CA ASN A 1007 -5.61 34.19 2.66
C ASN A 1007 -4.92 34.31 1.29
N SER A 1008 -5.65 34.17 0.20
CA SER A 1008 -5.14 34.20 -1.18
C SER A 1008 -3.94 33.24 -1.37
N ASP A 1009 -3.98 32.08 -0.70
CA ASP A 1009 -2.89 31.10 -0.71
C ASP A 1009 -3.04 30.04 -1.80
N GLY A 1010 -4.16 30.01 -2.51
CA GLY A 1010 -4.44 29.04 -3.57
C GLY A 1010 -5.07 27.72 -3.09
N TRP A 1011 -5.41 27.58 -1.80
CA TRP A 1011 -5.84 26.30 -1.21
C TRP A 1011 -7.28 26.31 -0.68
N VAL A 1012 -8.14 25.46 -1.24
CA VAL A 1012 -9.58 25.39 -0.91
C VAL A 1012 -10.00 23.98 -0.48
N TYR A 1013 -10.98 23.83 0.43
CA TYR A 1013 -11.50 22.50 0.76
C TYR A 1013 -12.36 21.92 -0.38
N PRO A 1014 -12.28 20.60 -0.67
CA PRO A 1014 -13.07 19.98 -1.74
C PRO A 1014 -14.59 20.16 -1.60
N LYS A 1015 -15.10 20.28 -0.37
CA LYS A 1015 -16.52 20.55 -0.11
C LYS A 1015 -16.93 21.95 -0.57
N ASP A 1016 -16.14 22.95 -0.21
CA ASP A 1016 -16.41 24.35 -0.56
C ASP A 1016 -16.27 24.55 -2.08
N PHE A 1017 -15.29 23.89 -2.69
CA PHE A 1017 -15.11 23.83 -4.14
C PHE A 1017 -16.34 23.23 -4.85
N LYS A 1018 -16.83 22.09 -4.35
CA LYS A 1018 -18.05 21.44 -4.87
C LYS A 1018 -19.29 22.32 -4.73
N GLU A 1019 -19.50 22.93 -3.56
CA GLU A 1019 -20.66 23.78 -3.32
C GLU A 1019 -20.70 24.99 -4.27
N LYS A 1020 -19.55 25.60 -4.58
CA LYS A 1020 -19.50 26.72 -5.55
C LYS A 1020 -19.73 26.26 -6.98
N MET A 1021 -19.24 25.09 -7.37
CA MET A 1021 -19.54 24.51 -8.68
C MET A 1021 -21.03 24.20 -8.83
N GLU A 1022 -21.69 23.69 -7.77
CA GLU A 1022 -23.14 23.46 -7.77
C GLU A 1022 -23.92 24.79 -7.81
N GLN A 1023 -23.43 25.84 -7.14
CA GLN A 1023 -24.04 27.17 -7.12
C GLN A 1023 -23.96 27.89 -8.46
N SER A 1024 -22.87 27.73 -9.22
CA SER A 1024 -22.67 28.39 -10.51
C SER A 1024 -23.62 27.87 -11.59
N LYS A 1025 -24.15 26.64 -11.44
CA LYS A 1025 -25.02 25.93 -12.41
C LYS A 1025 -24.40 25.75 -13.80
N SER A 1026 -23.10 25.98 -13.94
CA SER A 1026 -22.36 25.82 -15.20
C SER A 1026 -21.94 24.38 -15.48
N TYR A 1027 -22.01 23.51 -14.46
CA TYR A 1027 -21.53 22.13 -14.49
C TYR A 1027 -22.64 21.13 -14.15
N THR A 1028 -22.59 19.96 -14.76
CA THR A 1028 -23.42 18.80 -14.39
C THR A 1028 -22.84 18.05 -13.19
N PRO A 1029 -23.64 17.29 -12.42
CA PRO A 1029 -23.12 16.53 -11.27
C PRO A 1029 -21.98 15.56 -11.61
N GLU A 1030 -22.02 14.96 -12.82
CA GLU A 1030 -20.99 14.05 -13.32
C GLU A 1030 -19.68 14.78 -13.61
N GLU A 1031 -19.75 15.98 -14.20
CA GLU A 1031 -18.58 16.84 -14.47
C GLU A 1031 -17.93 17.32 -13.16
N ILE A 1032 -18.74 17.65 -12.15
CA ILE A 1032 -18.23 18.04 -10.83
C ILE A 1032 -17.49 16.88 -10.16
N GLU A 1033 -18.05 15.66 -10.22
CA GLU A 1033 -17.39 14.46 -9.70
C GLU A 1033 -16.09 14.15 -10.45
N PHE A 1034 -16.08 14.33 -11.78
CA PHE A 1034 -14.89 14.17 -12.61
C PHE A 1034 -13.78 15.17 -12.25
N LEU A 1035 -14.10 16.46 -12.14
CA LEU A 1035 -13.11 17.49 -11.77
C LEU A 1035 -12.54 17.23 -10.38
N LEU A 1036 -13.38 16.85 -9.41
CA LEU A 1036 -12.95 16.46 -8.07
C LEU A 1036 -12.08 15.19 -8.05
N ALA A 1037 -12.25 14.28 -9.02
CA ALA A 1037 -11.39 13.11 -9.16
C ALA A 1037 -10.02 13.45 -9.77
N CYS A 1038 -9.92 14.47 -10.63
CA CYS A 1038 -8.65 14.96 -11.20
C CYS A 1038 -7.80 15.72 -10.18
N CYS A 1039 -8.45 16.19 -9.13
CA CYS A 1039 -7.96 17.07 -8.10
C CYS A 1039 -7.17 16.34 -7.00
N GLU A 1040 -5.98 16.82 -6.66
CA GLU A 1040 -5.21 16.28 -5.52
C GLU A 1040 -5.51 17.03 -4.22
N THR A 1041 -5.55 16.28 -3.12
CA THR A 1041 -5.65 16.86 -1.77
C THR A 1041 -4.31 16.73 -1.07
N ASN A 1042 -3.84 17.82 -0.45
CA ASN A 1042 -2.66 17.82 0.40
C ASN A 1042 -2.93 17.00 1.68
N HIS A 1043 -1.90 16.77 2.49
CA HIS A 1043 -1.99 16.13 3.81
C HIS A 1043 -3.05 16.75 4.73
N ASP A 1044 -3.36 18.04 4.56
CA ASP A 1044 -4.40 18.77 5.30
C ASP A 1044 -5.82 18.62 4.70
N GLY A 1045 -5.97 17.89 3.59
CA GLY A 1045 -7.24 17.70 2.90
C GLY A 1045 -7.72 18.89 2.07
N LYS A 1046 -6.85 19.88 1.82
CA LYS A 1046 -7.09 21.03 0.94
C LYS A 1046 -6.62 20.75 -0.50
N LEU A 1047 -7.28 21.37 -1.46
CA LEU A 1047 -7.01 21.35 -2.89
C LEU A 1047 -6.21 22.58 -3.30
N ASP A 1048 -5.15 22.40 -4.10
CA ASP A 1048 -4.51 23.49 -4.84
C ASP A 1048 -5.32 23.79 -6.12
N TYR A 1049 -6.08 24.88 -6.13
CA TYR A 1049 -6.86 25.25 -7.32
C TYR A 1049 -6.04 26.02 -8.36
N ILE A 1050 -4.94 26.67 -7.96
CA ILE A 1050 -4.09 27.46 -8.88
C ILE A 1050 -3.27 26.49 -9.74
N GLY A 1051 -2.53 25.58 -9.09
CA GLY A 1051 -1.76 24.55 -9.80
C GLY A 1051 -2.66 23.63 -10.64
N PHE A 1052 -3.90 23.41 -10.21
CA PHE A 1052 -4.88 22.68 -11.00
C PHE A 1052 -5.31 23.42 -12.27
N ILE A 1053 -5.52 24.74 -12.21
CA ILE A 1053 -5.81 25.55 -13.40
C ILE A 1053 -4.62 25.52 -14.35
N ASP A 1054 -3.42 25.86 -13.90
CA ASP A 1054 -2.26 25.96 -14.80
C ASP A 1054 -1.97 24.63 -15.51
N ARG A 1055 -2.16 23.50 -14.82
CA ARG A 1055 -1.90 22.16 -15.36
C ARG A 1055 -2.88 21.74 -16.46
N PHE A 1056 -4.15 22.14 -16.39
CA PHE A 1056 -5.21 21.65 -17.30
C PHE A 1056 -5.81 22.73 -18.21
N HIS A 1057 -5.84 23.99 -17.78
CA HIS A 1057 -6.43 25.10 -18.53
C HIS A 1057 -5.57 25.48 -19.73
N GLU A 1058 -4.25 25.69 -19.56
CA GLU A 1058 -3.41 26.19 -20.65
C GLU A 1058 -3.36 25.25 -21.85
N PRO A 1059 -3.14 23.93 -21.68
CA PRO A 1059 -3.22 22.98 -22.79
C PRO A 1059 -4.62 22.93 -23.42
N SER A 1060 -5.68 23.02 -22.60
CA SER A 1060 -7.06 23.04 -23.09
C SER A 1060 -7.39 24.30 -23.89
N LYS A 1061 -6.80 25.43 -23.53
CA LYS A 1061 -6.98 26.71 -24.21
C LYS A 1061 -6.31 26.70 -25.58
N GLU A 1062 -5.05 26.29 -25.65
CA GLU A 1062 -4.31 26.24 -26.92
C GLU A 1062 -4.97 25.27 -27.92
N ILE A 1063 -5.24 24.04 -27.48
CA ILE A 1063 -5.83 23.01 -28.34
C ILE A 1063 -7.29 23.38 -28.68
N GLY A 1064 -8.04 23.88 -27.70
CA GLY A 1064 -9.40 24.36 -27.89
C GLY A 1064 -9.48 25.48 -28.92
N PHE A 1065 -8.54 26.43 -28.91
CA PHE A 1065 -8.46 27.50 -29.90
C PHE A 1065 -8.17 26.95 -31.30
N ASN A 1066 -7.17 26.09 -31.45
CA ASN A 1066 -6.84 25.47 -32.76
C ASN A 1066 -8.02 24.66 -33.32
N LEU A 1067 -8.74 23.93 -32.45
CA LEU A 1067 -9.95 23.21 -32.83
C LEU A 1067 -11.08 24.17 -33.24
N ALA A 1068 -11.27 25.29 -32.53
CA ALA A 1068 -12.24 26.31 -32.89
C ALA A 1068 -11.92 26.96 -34.25
N VAL A 1069 -10.65 27.23 -34.54
CA VAL A 1069 -10.18 27.70 -35.85
C VAL A 1069 -10.51 26.67 -36.93
N LEU A 1070 -10.22 25.39 -36.69
CA LEU A 1070 -10.48 24.30 -37.64
C LEU A 1070 -11.97 24.21 -38.01
N LEU A 1071 -12.84 24.19 -36.99
CA LEU A 1071 -14.29 24.10 -37.17
C LEU A 1071 -14.87 25.35 -37.84
N THR A 1072 -14.40 26.54 -37.45
CA THR A 1072 -14.81 27.81 -38.09
C THR A 1072 -14.40 27.82 -39.56
N ASN A 1073 -13.15 27.46 -39.86
CA ASN A 1073 -12.62 27.41 -41.22
C ASN A 1073 -13.44 26.44 -42.10
N LEU A 1074 -13.75 25.24 -41.60
CA LEU A 1074 -14.61 24.29 -42.31
C LEU A 1074 -16.03 24.83 -42.52
N SER A 1075 -16.62 25.46 -41.50
CA SER A 1075 -17.98 26.01 -41.59
C SER A 1075 -18.12 27.09 -42.67
N GLU A 1076 -17.12 27.95 -42.81
CA GLU A 1076 -17.12 29.04 -43.78
C GLU A 1076 -16.86 28.56 -45.21
N HIS A 1077 -16.04 27.51 -45.38
CA HIS A 1077 -15.70 26.95 -46.70
C HIS A 1077 -16.67 25.84 -47.17
N MET A 1078 -17.49 25.28 -46.26
CA MET A 1078 -18.50 24.24 -46.55
C MET A 1078 -19.91 24.63 -46.04
N PRO A 1079 -20.49 25.77 -46.46
CA PRO A 1079 -21.69 26.34 -45.84
C PRO A 1079 -22.98 25.50 -46.05
N ASN A 1080 -23.00 24.63 -47.06
CA ASN A 1080 -24.19 23.88 -47.46
C ASN A 1080 -24.24 22.44 -46.91
N GLU A 1081 -23.33 22.04 -46.00
CA GLU A 1081 -23.27 20.67 -45.47
C GLU A 1081 -24.07 20.53 -44.17
N PRO A 1082 -25.25 19.88 -44.17
CA PRO A 1082 -26.14 19.83 -43.00
C PRO A 1082 -25.59 18.96 -41.86
N ARG A 1083 -24.71 17.99 -42.17
CA ARG A 1083 -24.05 17.16 -41.16
C ARG A 1083 -23.07 17.99 -40.32
N LEU A 1084 -22.32 18.88 -40.96
CA LEU A 1084 -21.42 19.81 -40.30
C LEU A 1084 -22.18 20.82 -39.44
N ALA A 1085 -23.29 21.37 -39.94
CA ALA A 1085 -24.12 22.31 -39.17
C ALA A 1085 -24.60 21.70 -37.84
N ARG A 1086 -25.11 20.45 -37.86
CA ARG A 1086 -25.49 19.72 -36.64
C ARG A 1086 -24.32 19.47 -35.69
N PHE A 1087 -23.14 19.22 -36.24
CA PHE A 1087 -21.93 19.00 -35.44
C PHE A 1087 -21.44 20.29 -34.77
N LEU A 1088 -21.53 21.43 -35.46
CA LEU A 1088 -21.19 22.75 -34.92
C LEU A 1088 -22.13 23.18 -33.78
N GLU A 1089 -23.41 22.75 -33.80
CA GLU A 1089 -24.33 22.97 -32.68
C GLU A 1089 -23.79 22.33 -31.39
N THR A 1090 -23.21 21.13 -31.47
CA THR A 1090 -22.58 20.45 -30.32
C THR A 1090 -21.32 21.18 -29.84
N ALA A 1091 -20.54 21.78 -30.76
CA ALA A 1091 -19.35 22.56 -30.44
C ALA A 1091 -19.63 24.01 -30.02
N GLY A 1092 -20.91 24.42 -29.95
CA GLY A 1092 -21.30 25.82 -29.77
C GLY A 1092 -20.75 26.48 -28.51
N SER A 1093 -20.63 25.76 -27.40
CA SER A 1093 -20.07 26.31 -26.15
C SER A 1093 -18.62 26.77 -26.32
N VAL A 1094 -17.78 25.90 -26.90
CA VAL A 1094 -16.35 26.17 -27.15
C VAL A 1094 -16.17 27.25 -28.21
N LEU A 1095 -16.97 27.23 -29.28
CA LEU A 1095 -16.90 28.25 -30.34
C LEU A 1095 -17.27 29.64 -29.81
N ASN A 1096 -18.29 29.75 -28.95
CA ASN A 1096 -18.68 31.02 -28.34
C ASN A 1096 -17.61 31.55 -27.39
N TYR A 1097 -16.90 30.67 -26.67
CA TYR A 1097 -15.80 31.06 -25.78
C TYR A 1097 -14.65 31.70 -26.56
N PHE A 1098 -14.27 31.11 -27.71
CA PHE A 1098 -13.15 31.59 -28.52
C PHE A 1098 -13.49 32.67 -29.54
N GLU A 1099 -14.78 33.01 -29.75
CA GLU A 1099 -15.20 34.02 -30.72
C GLU A 1099 -14.49 35.39 -30.55
N PRO A 1100 -14.30 35.94 -29.32
CA PRO A 1100 -13.59 37.21 -29.14
C PRO A 1100 -12.09 37.14 -29.43
N PHE A 1101 -11.49 35.96 -29.25
CA PHE A 1101 -10.05 35.73 -29.42
C PHE A 1101 -9.68 35.33 -30.86
N LEU A 1102 -10.67 35.06 -31.71
CA LEU A 1102 -10.47 34.62 -33.09
C LEU A 1102 -10.45 35.80 -34.07
N GLY A 1103 -9.25 36.16 -34.52
CA GLY A 1103 -9.05 37.14 -35.59
C GLY A 1103 -9.33 36.54 -36.96
N ARG A 1104 -9.98 37.32 -37.84
CA ARG A 1104 -10.29 36.95 -39.23
C ARG A 1104 -9.92 38.08 -40.18
N ILE A 1105 -9.03 37.81 -41.13
CA ILE A 1105 -8.67 38.75 -42.20
C ILE A 1105 -8.74 38.07 -43.57
N GLU A 1106 -8.99 38.88 -44.59
CA GLU A 1106 -8.98 38.44 -45.99
C GLU A 1106 -7.74 39.04 -46.69
N ILE A 1107 -6.91 38.17 -47.26
CA ILE A 1107 -5.71 38.56 -48.00
C ILE A 1107 -5.75 38.01 -49.43
N MET A 1108 -5.05 38.66 -50.35
CA MET A 1108 -4.82 38.10 -51.68
C MET A 1108 -3.67 37.10 -51.61
N GLY A 1109 -3.97 35.80 -51.69
CA GLY A 1109 -2.98 34.74 -51.62
C GLY A 1109 -2.12 34.62 -52.89
N SER A 1110 -1.08 33.77 -52.81
CA SER A 1110 -0.17 33.47 -53.93
C SER A 1110 -0.90 32.92 -55.17
N SER A 1111 -2.06 32.29 -54.95
CA SER A 1111 -2.94 31.76 -56.00
C SER A 1111 -3.81 32.82 -56.71
N LYS A 1112 -3.60 34.12 -56.43
CA LYS A 1112 -4.42 35.26 -56.91
C LYS A 1112 -5.91 35.12 -56.57
N ARG A 1113 -6.20 34.48 -55.44
CA ARG A 1113 -7.53 34.33 -54.88
C ARG A 1113 -7.55 34.94 -53.48
N ILE A 1114 -8.74 35.37 -53.07
CA ILE A 1114 -8.93 35.83 -51.70
C ILE A 1114 -8.88 34.58 -50.80
N GLU A 1115 -8.00 34.61 -49.82
CA GLU A 1115 -7.79 33.58 -48.83
C GLU A 1115 -8.03 34.20 -47.44
N ARG A 1116 -8.55 33.39 -46.50
CA ARG A 1116 -8.79 33.82 -45.12
C ARG A 1116 -7.65 33.37 -44.24
N VAL A 1117 -7.18 34.29 -43.40
CA VAL A 1117 -6.20 33.99 -42.35
C VAL A 1117 -6.88 34.14 -41.01
N TYR A 1118 -6.79 33.08 -40.22
CA TYR A 1118 -7.26 33.02 -38.85
C TYR A 1118 -6.05 33.11 -37.93
N PHE A 1119 -6.13 33.91 -36.88
CA PHE A 1119 -5.04 34.09 -35.92
C PHE A 1119 -5.58 34.38 -34.53
N GLU A 1120 -4.76 34.10 -33.51
CA GLU A 1120 -5.11 34.37 -32.12
C GLU A 1120 -4.92 35.84 -31.78
N ILE A 1121 -5.92 36.44 -31.13
CA ILE A 1121 -5.84 37.77 -30.53
C ILE A 1121 -5.68 37.60 -29.03
N LYS A 1122 -4.51 37.97 -28.49
CA LYS A 1122 -4.25 37.91 -27.05
C LYS A 1122 -5.20 38.85 -26.29
N GLU A 1123 -5.70 38.40 -25.14
CA GLU A 1123 -6.59 39.17 -24.26
C GLU A 1123 -6.00 40.54 -23.88
N SER A 1124 -4.70 40.59 -23.56
CA SER A 1124 -3.96 41.83 -23.28
C SER A 1124 -4.03 42.85 -24.41
N ASN A 1125 -4.05 42.39 -25.67
CA ASN A 1125 -4.10 43.26 -26.84
C ASN A 1125 -5.50 43.83 -27.03
N ILE A 1126 -6.54 43.04 -26.75
CA ILE A 1126 -7.94 43.49 -26.79
C ILE A 1126 -8.15 44.55 -25.71
N GLU A 1127 -7.75 44.28 -24.48
CA GLU A 1127 -7.89 45.22 -23.37
C GLU A 1127 -7.13 46.53 -23.62
N GLN A 1128 -5.91 46.45 -24.15
CA GLN A 1128 -5.15 47.64 -24.54
C GLN A 1128 -5.85 48.42 -25.64
N TRP A 1129 -6.30 47.75 -26.70
CA TRP A 1129 -7.03 48.36 -27.82
C TRP A 1129 -8.32 49.04 -27.38
N GLU A 1130 -8.98 48.52 -26.36
CA GLU A 1130 -10.23 49.09 -25.83
C GLU A 1130 -10.03 50.32 -24.93
N LYS A 1131 -8.80 50.65 -24.52
CA LYS A 1131 -8.52 51.80 -23.66
C LYS A 1131 -8.86 53.13 -24.36
N PRO A 1132 -9.38 54.14 -23.63
CA PRO A 1132 -9.76 55.44 -24.19
C PRO A 1132 -8.63 56.26 -24.84
N GLN A 1133 -7.37 55.83 -24.69
CA GLN A 1133 -6.22 56.49 -25.32
C GLN A 1133 -6.00 56.04 -26.77
N ILE A 1134 -6.41 54.80 -27.10
CA ILE A 1134 -6.27 54.20 -28.44
C ILE A 1134 -7.54 54.45 -29.26
N LYS A 1135 -8.72 54.36 -28.64
CA LYS A 1135 -10.02 54.77 -29.22
C LYS A 1135 -10.10 56.28 -29.40
#